data_AF-A0A512J7W1-F1
#
_entry.id   AF-A0A512J7W1-F1
#
_cell.length_a   1.000
_cell.length_b   1.000
_cell.length_c   1.000
_cell.angle_alpha   90.00
_cell.angle_beta   90.00
_cell.angle_gamma   90.00
#
_symmetry.space_group_name_H-M   'P 1'
#
loop_
_entity.id
_entity.type
_entity.pdbx_description
1 polymer ?
#
loop_
_entity_poly.entity_id
_entity_poly.type
_entity_poly.pdbx_seq_one_letter_code
_entity_poly.pdbx_strand_id
1 'polypeptide(L)'
;MLVEVGHFALALALALSLVQAVMPIWGARSGDPTLRQVATPAALGAFACVLFAFAALTYAHATSDFSVQNVVENSHTTKPFIYKLSGVWGNHEGSMLLWILILTLFGALVAVAHHTVPPVLRANTLAVQGLITFVFVLFIITTSNPFSRVAPAPLEGNDLNPLLQDVGLAVHPPLLYVGYVGFSITFAFAAAALIEGRIDAVWARAVRPWTLVAWSFLTLGIAMGSYWAYYELGWGGWWFWDPVENASLMPWIAGTALLHSTVVMEKRDALKVWTVLLSILTFSLSLLGTFIVRSGLLTSVHTFATDPTRGVFILAILVLFIGGSLTLFAWRAPLLRQGGLFAPISREGALVLNNLFLVAACATVLVGTLYPLVLEMVTGEKISVGPPFFNTTFVPLAVPLLLIVPFGQTLAWKRGDALAAAQRLFAALALALVVGLATLALTWGGPVLAPVGIGLGAYLVVGSALEIISRARGYGASRTASPGLIWRRAIGLPRSAWGTALAHGGVGVVVLGIAAQGWATEGLATLKPGETLATGPYVATLERVSPRSGPNYEETAAILTVRDRHGNAVGTVDTGKRFYPSRRMTVTESGLLTVGASQVYASLGEVQPDGAIGLRLYYKPLVLLIWLGAVVMALGGAVSLTDRRMRVGAPTRARTKALPPNAVPAE
;
A
#
# COMPACT_ATOMS: atom_id res chain seq x y z
N MET A 1 -13.41 -34.52 4.03
CA MET A 1 -12.20 -34.76 4.84
C MET A 1 -11.16 -33.65 4.71
N LEU A 2 -10.83 -33.14 3.50
CA LEU A 2 -9.83 -32.08 3.36
C LEU A 2 -10.19 -30.80 4.14
N VAL A 3 -11.47 -30.41 4.10
CA VAL A 3 -12.02 -29.24 4.83
C VAL A 3 -11.84 -29.40 6.33
N GLU A 4 -12.15 -30.58 6.87
CA GLU A 4 -12.03 -30.89 8.30
C GLU A 4 -10.57 -30.88 8.76
N VAL A 5 -9.64 -31.41 7.95
CA VAL A 5 -8.21 -31.36 8.23
C VAL A 5 -7.69 -29.92 8.12
N GLY A 6 -8.20 -29.12 7.17
CA GLY A 6 -7.88 -27.69 7.06
C GLY A 6 -8.30 -26.91 8.31
N HIS A 7 -9.50 -27.19 8.84
CA HIS A 7 -9.97 -26.60 10.08
C HIS A 7 -9.14 -27.06 11.30
N PHE A 8 -8.80 -28.35 11.37
CA PHE A 8 -7.91 -28.87 12.41
C PHE A 8 -6.52 -28.21 12.36
N ALA A 9 -5.98 -27.97 11.16
CA ALA A 9 -4.70 -27.27 11.00
C ALA A 9 -4.77 -25.85 11.58
N LEU A 10 -5.89 -25.12 11.44
CA LEU A 10 -6.07 -23.83 12.12
C LEU A 10 -6.07 -23.97 13.64
N ALA A 11 -6.75 -24.98 14.19
CA ALA A 11 -6.73 -25.23 15.63
C ALA A 11 -5.32 -25.57 16.14
N LEU A 12 -4.53 -26.32 15.36
CA LEU A 12 -3.13 -26.58 15.67
C LEU A 12 -2.28 -25.30 15.58
N ALA A 13 -2.51 -24.44 14.59
CA ALA A 13 -1.86 -23.14 14.49
C ALA A 13 -2.16 -22.25 15.70
N LEU A 14 -3.38 -22.31 16.26
CA LEU A 14 -3.73 -21.61 17.50
C LEU A 14 -2.85 -22.07 18.66
N ALA A 15 -2.70 -23.38 18.87
CA ALA A 15 -1.85 -23.93 19.92
C ALA A 15 -0.36 -23.56 19.70
N LEU A 16 0.14 -23.69 18.47
CA LEU A 16 1.53 -23.36 18.14
C LEU A 16 1.84 -21.86 18.30
N SER A 17 0.90 -20.98 17.94
CA SER A 17 1.07 -19.54 18.11
C SER A 17 1.06 -19.11 19.58
N LEU A 18 0.31 -19.80 20.46
CA LEU A 18 0.40 -19.61 21.90
C LEU A 18 1.77 -20.03 22.45
N VAL A 19 2.28 -21.20 22.02
CA VAL A 19 3.63 -21.67 22.37
C VAL A 19 4.68 -20.66 21.87
N GLN A 20 4.53 -20.19 20.63
CA GLN A 20 5.40 -19.17 20.03
C GLN A 20 5.36 -17.85 20.83
N ALA A 21 4.21 -17.46 21.38
CA ALA A 21 4.06 -16.23 22.15
C ALA A 21 4.73 -16.32 23.54
N VAL A 22 4.57 -17.45 24.23
CA VAL A 22 4.96 -17.58 25.65
C VAL A 22 6.41 -18.04 25.82
N MET A 23 6.79 -19.14 25.16
CA MET A 23 8.07 -19.81 25.43
C MET A 23 9.30 -18.95 25.15
N PRO A 24 9.36 -18.17 24.05
CA PRO A 24 10.54 -17.36 23.76
C PRO A 24 10.72 -16.18 24.71
N ILE A 25 9.62 -15.57 25.18
CA ILE A 25 9.66 -14.50 26.20
C ILE A 25 10.14 -15.10 27.52
N TRP A 26 9.62 -16.26 27.91
CA TRP A 26 10.11 -16.95 29.11
C TRP A 26 11.60 -17.24 28.99
N GLY A 27 12.05 -17.89 27.92
CA GLY A 27 13.47 -18.17 27.69
C GLY A 27 14.35 -16.91 27.69
N ALA A 28 13.86 -15.79 27.15
CA ALA A 28 14.57 -14.52 27.19
C ALA A 28 14.72 -13.96 28.62
N ARG A 29 13.73 -14.20 29.49
CA ARG A 29 13.73 -13.72 30.88
C ARG A 29 14.45 -14.65 31.85
N SER A 30 14.40 -15.96 31.64
CA SER A 30 15.15 -16.95 32.43
C SER A 30 16.60 -17.11 32.01
N GLY A 31 16.98 -16.57 30.84
CA GLY A 31 18.31 -16.77 30.25
C GLY A 31 18.47 -18.12 29.55
N ASP A 32 17.41 -18.92 29.44
CA ASP A 32 17.43 -20.26 28.85
C ASP A 32 17.51 -20.20 27.30
N PRO A 33 18.61 -20.67 26.67
CA PRO A 33 18.71 -20.71 25.22
C PRO A 33 17.77 -21.72 24.56
N THR A 34 17.44 -22.83 25.23
CA THR A 34 16.59 -23.90 24.72
C THR A 34 15.16 -23.41 24.56
N LEU A 35 14.61 -22.75 25.59
CA LEU A 35 13.27 -22.15 25.54
C LEU A 35 13.18 -21.06 24.45
N ARG A 36 14.25 -20.28 24.23
CA ARG A 36 14.29 -19.30 23.13
C ARG A 36 14.28 -19.96 21.76
N GLN A 37 14.95 -21.10 21.60
CA GLN A 37 15.03 -21.80 20.32
C GLN A 37 13.68 -22.34 19.85
N VAL A 38 12.72 -22.60 20.76
CA VAL A 38 11.33 -23.00 20.45
C VAL A 38 10.63 -21.99 19.52
N ALA A 39 11.02 -20.71 19.54
CA ALA A 39 10.44 -19.67 18.70
C ALA A 39 10.43 -20.03 17.20
N THR A 40 11.52 -20.66 16.73
CA THR A 40 11.72 -20.97 15.30
C THR A 40 10.79 -22.09 14.82
N PRO A 41 10.82 -23.31 15.40
CA PRO A 41 9.93 -24.39 14.97
C PRO A 41 8.45 -24.06 15.22
N ALA A 42 8.11 -23.31 16.28
CA ALA A 42 6.73 -22.90 16.52
C ALA A 42 6.22 -21.94 15.42
N ALA A 43 7.02 -20.95 15.00
CA ALA A 43 6.67 -20.04 13.92
C ALA A 43 6.54 -20.75 12.56
N LEU A 44 7.48 -21.66 12.24
CA LEU A 44 7.43 -22.45 11.01
C LEU A 44 6.25 -23.41 11.00
N GLY A 45 5.96 -24.06 12.13
CA GLY A 45 4.82 -24.95 12.29
C GLY A 45 3.50 -24.22 12.15
N ALA A 46 3.35 -23.06 12.78
CA ALA A 46 2.16 -22.22 12.65
C ALA A 46 1.94 -21.78 11.19
N PHE A 47 3.00 -21.34 10.49
CA PHE A 47 2.94 -21.01 9.07
C PHE A 47 2.52 -22.21 8.21
N ALA A 48 3.12 -23.38 8.41
CA ALA A 48 2.77 -24.59 7.65
C ALA A 48 1.30 -24.98 7.85
N CYS A 49 0.80 -24.88 9.09
CA CYS A 49 -0.60 -25.17 9.41
C CYS A 49 -1.57 -24.18 8.74
N VAL A 50 -1.28 -22.88 8.80
CA VAL A 50 -2.12 -21.86 8.16
C VAL A 50 -2.06 -21.96 6.63
N LEU A 51 -0.88 -22.23 6.06
CA LEU A 51 -0.72 -22.48 4.62
C LEU A 51 -1.55 -23.67 4.16
N PHE A 52 -1.52 -24.78 4.92
CA PHE A 52 -2.34 -25.94 4.64
C PHE A 52 -3.83 -25.61 4.71
N ALA A 53 -4.28 -24.90 5.74
CA ALA A 53 -5.67 -24.44 5.85
C ALA A 53 -6.08 -23.57 4.65
N PHE A 54 -5.27 -22.58 4.28
CA PHE A 54 -5.55 -21.74 3.13
C PHE A 54 -5.62 -22.53 1.81
N ALA A 55 -4.72 -23.51 1.62
CA ALA A 55 -4.75 -24.40 0.46
C ALA A 55 -6.00 -25.29 0.45
N ALA A 56 -6.45 -25.81 1.61
CA ALA A 56 -7.68 -26.58 1.73
C ALA A 56 -8.92 -25.77 1.36
N LEU A 57 -9.01 -24.51 1.84
CA LEU A 57 -10.10 -23.60 1.47
C LEU A 57 -10.07 -23.25 -0.02
N THR A 58 -8.88 -23.05 -0.57
CA THR A 58 -8.69 -22.76 -2.00
C THR A 58 -9.12 -23.94 -2.87
N TYR A 59 -8.79 -25.17 -2.45
CA TYR A 59 -9.27 -26.38 -3.11
C TYR A 59 -10.81 -26.45 -3.09
N ALA A 60 -11.44 -26.20 -1.93
CA ALA A 60 -12.89 -26.21 -1.80
C ALA A 60 -13.57 -25.18 -2.74
N HIS A 61 -13.00 -23.98 -2.89
CA HIS A 61 -13.48 -22.98 -3.85
C HIS A 61 -13.27 -23.42 -5.31
N ALA A 62 -12.10 -23.98 -5.63
CA ALA A 62 -11.75 -24.42 -6.97
C ALA A 62 -12.65 -25.56 -7.47
N THR A 63 -13.02 -26.48 -6.59
CA THR A 63 -13.92 -27.60 -6.90
C THR A 63 -15.40 -27.29 -6.66
N SER A 64 -15.75 -26.07 -6.26
CA SER A 64 -17.12 -25.68 -5.92
C SER A 64 -17.75 -26.63 -4.87
N ASP A 65 -17.01 -26.92 -3.79
CA ASP A 65 -17.51 -27.76 -2.69
C ASP A 65 -18.55 -27.00 -1.84
N PHE A 66 -19.83 -27.13 -2.21
CA PHE A 66 -20.97 -26.49 -1.55
C PHE A 66 -21.32 -27.06 -0.18
N SER A 67 -20.55 -28.01 0.34
CA SER A 67 -20.68 -28.42 1.74
C SER A 67 -20.00 -27.44 2.72
N VAL A 68 -19.30 -26.43 2.21
CA VAL A 68 -18.70 -25.33 2.99
C VAL A 68 -19.49 -24.03 2.77
N GLN A 69 -19.97 -23.40 3.85
CA GLN A 69 -20.79 -22.19 3.80
C GLN A 69 -20.10 -21.05 3.04
N ASN A 70 -18.81 -20.86 3.27
CA ASN A 70 -18.03 -19.82 2.58
C ASN A 70 -18.01 -20.00 1.05
N VAL A 71 -17.99 -21.24 0.57
CA VAL A 71 -18.03 -21.58 -0.86
C VAL A 71 -19.44 -21.39 -1.42
N VAL A 72 -20.47 -21.79 -0.67
CA VAL A 72 -21.88 -21.53 -1.02
C VAL A 72 -22.12 -20.05 -1.22
N GLU A 73 -21.64 -19.20 -0.32
CA GLU A 73 -21.92 -17.77 -0.36
C GLU A 73 -21.13 -17.02 -1.44
N ASN A 74 -20.03 -17.57 -1.96
CA ASN A 74 -19.07 -16.82 -2.78
C ASN A 74 -18.60 -17.55 -4.04
N SER A 75 -19.21 -18.69 -4.41
CA SER A 75 -18.84 -19.47 -5.59
C SER A 75 -20.06 -20.01 -6.33
N HIS A 76 -19.85 -20.43 -7.59
CA HIS A 76 -20.86 -21.01 -8.48
C HIS A 76 -20.14 -21.92 -9.49
N THR A 77 -20.79 -22.96 -10.00
CA THR A 77 -20.20 -23.92 -10.94
C THR A 77 -19.77 -23.25 -12.26
N THR A 78 -20.60 -22.35 -12.78
CA THR A 78 -20.36 -21.59 -14.03
C THR A 78 -19.44 -20.38 -13.88
N LYS A 79 -19.07 -19.99 -12.65
CA LYS A 79 -18.16 -18.86 -12.41
C LYS A 79 -16.78 -19.14 -13.04
N PRO A 80 -16.17 -18.20 -13.78
CA PRO A 80 -14.82 -18.37 -14.32
C PRO A 80 -13.81 -18.80 -13.26
N PHE A 81 -12.88 -19.69 -13.64
CA PHE A 81 -11.97 -20.35 -12.69
C PHE A 81 -11.11 -19.36 -11.88
N ILE A 82 -10.61 -18.29 -12.50
CA ILE A 82 -9.85 -17.25 -11.80
C ILE A 82 -10.64 -16.64 -10.63
N TYR A 83 -11.95 -16.45 -10.80
CA TYR A 83 -12.83 -15.91 -9.77
C TYR A 83 -13.29 -16.96 -8.75
N LYS A 84 -13.16 -18.26 -9.06
CA LYS A 84 -13.21 -19.31 -8.03
C LYS A 84 -12.01 -19.18 -7.09
N LEU A 85 -10.81 -19.01 -7.62
CA LEU A 85 -9.60 -18.84 -6.81
C LEU A 85 -9.61 -17.51 -6.02
N SER A 86 -9.84 -16.38 -6.68
CA SER A 86 -9.88 -15.09 -5.97
C SER A 86 -11.09 -14.95 -5.04
N GLY A 87 -12.14 -15.75 -5.27
CA GLY A 87 -13.28 -15.89 -4.35
C GLY A 87 -12.88 -16.31 -2.94
N VAL A 88 -11.73 -16.98 -2.76
CA VAL A 88 -11.16 -17.31 -1.45
C VAL A 88 -10.95 -16.05 -0.61
N TRP A 89 -10.42 -14.97 -1.18
CA TRP A 89 -10.18 -13.70 -0.46
C TRP A 89 -11.14 -12.58 -0.85
N GLY A 90 -12.13 -12.85 -1.70
CA GLY A 90 -13.21 -11.91 -2.06
C GLY A 90 -14.28 -11.76 -0.98
N ASN A 91 -14.16 -12.47 0.13
CA ASN A 91 -15.10 -12.46 1.25
C ASN A 91 -14.37 -12.19 2.58
N HIS A 92 -15.11 -11.98 3.66
CA HIS A 92 -14.53 -11.64 4.96
C HIS A 92 -13.64 -12.76 5.52
N GLU A 93 -14.16 -13.97 5.70
CA GLU A 93 -13.51 -15.07 6.40
C GLU A 93 -12.21 -15.48 5.71
N GLY A 94 -12.26 -15.65 4.39
CA GLY A 94 -11.10 -16.06 3.62
C GLY A 94 -10.10 -14.92 3.37
N SER A 95 -10.53 -13.65 3.33
CA SER A 95 -9.61 -12.51 3.36
C SER A 95 -8.84 -12.41 4.68
N MET A 96 -9.49 -12.72 5.82
CA MET A 96 -8.84 -12.81 7.12
C MET A 96 -7.88 -14.01 7.17
N LEU A 97 -8.22 -15.14 6.55
CA LEU A 97 -7.30 -16.27 6.46
C LEU A 97 -6.05 -15.92 5.63
N LEU A 98 -6.21 -15.20 4.51
CA LEU A 98 -5.09 -14.65 3.73
C LEU A 98 -4.25 -13.68 4.57
N TRP A 99 -4.89 -12.83 5.37
CA TRP A 99 -4.22 -11.92 6.30
C TRP A 99 -3.33 -12.68 7.29
N ILE A 100 -3.84 -13.77 7.90
CA ILE A 100 -3.06 -14.62 8.82
C ILE A 100 -1.97 -15.40 8.10
N LEU A 101 -2.22 -15.86 6.87
CA LEU A 101 -1.20 -16.52 6.05
C LEU A 101 0.00 -15.59 5.83
N ILE A 102 -0.26 -14.33 5.49
CA ILE A 102 0.79 -13.33 5.30
C ILE A 102 1.48 -13.03 6.65
N LEU A 103 0.73 -12.91 7.75
CA LEU A 103 1.30 -12.68 9.09
C LEU A 103 2.29 -13.77 9.47
N THR A 104 1.85 -15.03 9.37
CA THR A 104 2.68 -16.20 9.70
C THR A 104 3.84 -16.38 8.72
N LEU A 105 3.66 -16.03 7.43
CA LEU A 105 4.76 -15.99 6.46
C LEU A 105 5.85 -15.02 6.91
N PHE A 106 5.50 -13.79 7.27
CA PHE A 106 6.47 -12.81 7.76
C PHE A 106 7.16 -13.29 9.05
N GLY A 107 6.42 -13.90 9.98
CA GLY A 107 6.99 -14.56 11.16
C GLY A 107 7.98 -15.67 10.80
N ALA A 108 7.62 -16.53 9.86
CA ALA A 108 8.48 -17.60 9.34
C ALA A 108 9.75 -17.05 8.67
N LEU A 109 9.66 -15.97 7.90
CA LEU A 109 10.82 -15.31 7.27
C LEU A 109 11.79 -14.76 8.33
N VAL A 110 11.29 -14.13 9.40
CA VAL A 110 12.13 -13.70 10.55
C VAL A 110 12.73 -14.91 11.28
N ALA A 111 11.98 -16.00 11.39
CA ALA A 111 12.48 -17.26 11.94
C ALA A 111 13.59 -17.88 11.08
N VAL A 112 13.61 -17.73 9.77
CA VAL A 112 14.73 -18.26 8.94
C VAL A 112 15.93 -17.30 8.91
N ALA A 113 15.71 -15.99 9.05
CA ALA A 113 16.72 -14.92 8.97
C ALA A 113 17.68 -14.80 10.18
N HIS A 114 18.18 -15.92 10.72
CA HIS A 114 18.85 -16.01 12.02
C HIS A 114 20.21 -15.29 12.18
N HIS A 115 20.86 -14.87 11.09
CA HIS A 115 22.21 -14.26 11.15
C HIS A 115 22.23 -12.73 11.31
N THR A 116 21.09 -12.05 11.21
CA THR A 116 21.07 -10.57 11.11
C THR A 116 20.55 -9.85 12.36
N VAL A 117 20.06 -10.59 13.36
CA VAL A 117 19.40 -10.03 14.55
C VAL A 117 19.90 -10.73 15.82
N PRO A 118 20.18 -10.00 16.91
CA PRO A 118 20.51 -10.59 18.20
C PRO A 118 19.50 -11.66 18.64
N PRO A 119 19.94 -12.80 19.22
CA PRO A 119 19.05 -13.92 19.55
C PRO A 119 17.89 -13.56 20.49
N VAL A 120 18.12 -12.69 21.47
CA VAL A 120 17.08 -12.23 22.42
C VAL A 120 16.03 -11.39 21.71
N LEU A 121 16.46 -10.38 20.95
CA LEU A 121 15.57 -9.53 20.17
C LEU A 121 14.74 -10.36 19.19
N ARG A 122 15.37 -11.30 18.46
CA ARG A 122 14.67 -12.20 17.53
C ARG A 122 13.63 -13.07 18.25
N ALA A 123 13.98 -13.67 19.39
CA ALA A 123 13.05 -14.47 20.18
C ALA A 123 11.83 -13.65 20.64
N ASN A 124 12.06 -12.46 21.18
CA ASN A 124 10.99 -11.55 21.61
C ASN A 124 10.13 -11.06 20.42
N THR A 125 10.72 -10.78 19.27
CA THR A 125 9.99 -10.40 18.06
C THR A 125 9.09 -11.52 17.57
N LEU A 126 9.61 -12.76 17.51
CA LEU A 126 8.81 -13.93 17.15
C LEU A 126 7.69 -14.19 18.16
N ALA A 127 7.91 -13.91 19.45
CA ALA A 127 6.87 -14.02 20.46
C ALA A 127 5.75 -13.00 20.31
N VAL A 128 6.08 -11.72 20.05
CA VAL A 128 5.06 -10.71 19.77
C VAL A 128 4.28 -11.06 18.50
N GLN A 129 4.96 -11.58 17.46
CA GLN A 129 4.30 -12.12 16.27
C GLN A 129 3.40 -13.32 16.57
N GLY A 130 3.85 -14.21 17.45
CA GLY A 130 3.05 -15.34 17.94
C GLY A 130 1.78 -14.87 18.65
N LEU A 131 1.86 -13.81 19.46
CA LEU A 131 0.71 -13.22 20.14
C LEU A 131 -0.30 -12.62 19.15
N ILE A 132 0.18 -11.88 18.13
CA ILE A 132 -0.69 -11.36 17.07
C ILE A 132 -1.35 -12.54 16.33
N THR A 133 -0.58 -13.56 15.96
CA THR A 133 -1.09 -14.75 15.28
C THR A 133 -2.15 -15.46 16.12
N PHE A 134 -1.88 -15.68 17.40
CA PHE A 134 -2.80 -16.33 18.34
C PHE A 134 -4.15 -15.63 18.38
N VAL A 135 -4.14 -14.31 18.56
CA VAL A 135 -5.39 -13.52 18.66
C VAL A 135 -6.18 -13.55 17.36
N PHE A 136 -5.52 -13.45 16.20
CA PHE A 136 -6.20 -13.50 14.90
C PHE A 136 -6.70 -14.91 14.53
N VAL A 137 -5.96 -15.97 14.86
CA VAL A 137 -6.43 -17.34 14.66
C VAL A 137 -7.62 -17.61 15.58
N LEU A 138 -7.57 -17.14 16.83
CA LEU A 138 -8.71 -17.22 17.75
C LEU A 138 -9.94 -16.50 17.19
N PHE A 139 -9.76 -15.30 16.64
CA PHE A 139 -10.83 -14.54 15.97
C PHE A 139 -11.48 -15.34 14.85
N ILE A 140 -10.68 -15.91 13.94
CA ILE A 140 -11.18 -16.70 12.81
C ILE A 140 -11.92 -17.95 13.28
N ILE A 141 -11.34 -18.74 14.19
CA ILE A 141 -11.98 -20.00 14.62
C ILE A 141 -13.31 -19.76 15.33
N THR A 142 -13.44 -18.66 16.07
CA THR A 142 -14.61 -18.38 16.92
C THR A 142 -15.73 -17.62 16.21
N THR A 143 -15.40 -16.55 15.48
CA THR A 143 -16.39 -15.60 14.96
C THR A 143 -16.42 -15.50 13.43
N SER A 144 -15.37 -15.97 12.74
CA SER A 144 -15.20 -15.77 11.29
C SER A 144 -14.68 -17.04 10.61
N ASN A 145 -15.27 -18.19 10.92
CA ASN A 145 -14.73 -19.49 10.52
C ASN A 145 -14.99 -19.79 9.03
N PRO A 146 -13.95 -19.88 8.17
CA PRO A 146 -14.12 -20.15 6.74
C PRO A 146 -14.51 -21.60 6.42
N PHE A 147 -14.43 -22.50 7.40
CA PHE A 147 -14.72 -23.93 7.23
C PHE A 147 -16.09 -24.36 7.77
N SER A 148 -16.94 -23.39 8.13
CA SER A 148 -18.33 -23.66 8.55
C SER A 148 -19.04 -24.55 7.53
N ARG A 149 -19.66 -25.63 8.01
CA ARG A 149 -20.28 -26.67 7.19
C ARG A 149 -21.77 -26.38 6.99
N VAL A 150 -22.29 -26.76 5.83
CA VAL A 150 -23.73 -26.69 5.51
C VAL A 150 -24.25 -28.11 5.26
N ALA A 151 -25.34 -28.47 5.93
CA ALA A 151 -26.00 -29.77 5.78
C ALA A 151 -27.54 -29.59 5.84
N PRO A 152 -28.30 -30.00 4.80
CA PRO A 152 -27.82 -30.55 3.52
C PRO A 152 -27.10 -29.48 2.69
N ALA A 153 -26.04 -29.88 1.97
CA ALA A 153 -25.34 -28.98 1.06
C ALA A 153 -26.25 -28.63 -0.13
N PRO A 154 -26.37 -27.36 -0.52
CA PRO A 154 -27.14 -26.98 -1.71
C PRO A 154 -26.48 -27.53 -2.97
N LEU A 155 -27.27 -27.68 -4.04
CA LEU A 155 -26.78 -28.14 -5.34
C LEU A 155 -25.89 -27.10 -6.02
N GLU A 156 -26.07 -25.81 -5.69
CA GLU A 156 -25.37 -24.69 -6.32
C GLU A 156 -25.13 -23.57 -5.30
N GLY A 157 -24.10 -22.76 -5.54
CA GLY A 157 -23.77 -21.60 -4.71
C GLY A 157 -24.41 -20.30 -5.21
N ASN A 158 -24.23 -19.23 -4.45
CA ASN A 158 -24.81 -17.91 -4.70
C ASN A 158 -23.97 -17.05 -5.66
N ASP A 159 -22.87 -17.57 -6.20
CA ASP A 159 -21.86 -16.82 -6.97
C ASP A 159 -21.11 -15.77 -6.13
N LEU A 160 -20.05 -15.15 -6.67
CA LEU A 160 -19.38 -14.01 -6.03
C LEU A 160 -20.16 -12.72 -6.33
N ASN A 161 -20.03 -11.70 -5.47
CA ASN A 161 -20.51 -10.35 -5.80
C ASN A 161 -19.95 -9.96 -7.19
N PRO A 162 -20.79 -9.61 -8.18
CA PRO A 162 -20.33 -9.37 -9.54
C PRO A 162 -19.29 -8.25 -9.69
N LEU A 163 -19.31 -7.21 -8.84
CA LEU A 163 -18.28 -6.15 -8.83
C LEU A 163 -16.87 -6.69 -8.48
N LEU A 164 -16.80 -7.87 -7.89
CA LEU A 164 -15.57 -8.52 -7.49
C LEU A 164 -15.11 -9.57 -8.52
N GLN A 165 -15.90 -9.83 -9.58
CA GLN A 165 -15.52 -10.72 -10.69
C GLN A 165 -14.64 -9.98 -11.70
N ASP A 166 -13.55 -9.40 -11.21
CA ASP A 166 -12.56 -8.65 -11.97
C ASP A 166 -11.12 -9.05 -11.59
N VAL A 167 -10.18 -8.86 -12.51
CA VAL A 167 -8.75 -9.15 -12.27
C VAL A 167 -8.19 -8.29 -11.13
N GLY A 168 -8.75 -7.10 -10.90
CA GLY A 168 -8.46 -6.24 -9.76
C GLY A 168 -8.58 -6.97 -8.43
N LEU A 169 -9.64 -7.76 -8.22
CA LEU A 169 -9.79 -8.58 -7.00
C LEU A 169 -8.65 -9.60 -6.87
N ALA A 170 -8.21 -10.21 -7.96
CA ALA A 170 -7.18 -11.25 -7.90
C ALA A 170 -5.80 -10.68 -7.48
N VAL A 171 -5.54 -9.39 -7.76
CA VAL A 171 -4.21 -8.78 -7.58
C VAL A 171 -4.17 -7.82 -6.39
N HIS A 172 -5.18 -6.97 -6.21
CA HIS A 172 -5.14 -5.87 -5.25
C HIS A 172 -5.08 -6.32 -3.77
N PRO A 173 -5.99 -7.18 -3.25
CA PRO A 173 -5.99 -7.59 -1.85
C PRO A 173 -4.69 -8.28 -1.40
N PRO A 174 -4.07 -9.21 -2.18
CA PRO A 174 -2.76 -9.75 -1.83
C PRO A 174 -1.68 -8.67 -1.69
N LEU A 175 -1.60 -7.70 -2.62
CA LEU A 175 -0.64 -6.60 -2.52
C LEU A 175 -0.89 -5.74 -1.28
N LEU A 176 -2.15 -5.37 -1.04
CA LEU A 176 -2.56 -4.56 0.09
C LEU A 176 -2.23 -5.25 1.42
N TYR A 177 -2.54 -6.54 1.56
CA TYR A 177 -2.27 -7.29 2.79
C TYR A 177 -0.78 -7.57 3.02
N VAL A 178 0.02 -7.81 1.98
CA VAL A 178 1.49 -7.86 2.17
C VAL A 178 2.00 -6.52 2.73
N GLY A 179 1.40 -5.40 2.31
CA GLY A 179 1.68 -4.08 2.87
C GLY A 179 1.24 -3.91 4.32
N TYR A 180 -0.06 -4.03 4.60
CA TYR A 180 -0.64 -3.86 5.94
C TYR A 180 -0.01 -4.79 6.96
N VAL A 181 -0.01 -6.08 6.65
CA VAL A 181 0.46 -7.12 7.56
C VAL A 181 1.97 -7.11 7.65
N GLY A 182 2.69 -6.69 6.61
CA GLY A 182 4.14 -6.53 6.64
C GLY A 182 4.62 -5.58 7.75
N PHE A 183 3.86 -4.52 8.06
CA PHE A 183 4.20 -3.63 9.17
C PHE A 183 4.09 -4.27 10.56
N SER A 184 3.42 -5.43 10.69
CA SER A 184 3.36 -6.18 11.95
C SER A 184 4.75 -6.63 12.42
N ILE A 185 5.70 -6.87 11.51
CA ILE A 185 7.08 -7.20 11.87
C ILE A 185 7.78 -5.98 12.48
N THR A 186 7.59 -4.81 11.88
CA THR A 186 8.13 -3.56 12.42
C THR A 186 7.56 -3.26 13.81
N PHE A 187 6.25 -3.45 13.99
CA PHE A 187 5.60 -3.38 15.29
C PHE A 187 6.19 -4.40 16.29
N ALA A 188 6.35 -5.66 15.88
CA ALA A 188 6.88 -6.72 16.73
C ALA A 188 8.32 -6.46 17.15
N PHE A 189 9.17 -5.92 16.26
CA PHE A 189 10.51 -5.45 16.60
C PHE A 189 10.48 -4.30 17.60
N ALA A 190 9.58 -3.33 17.44
CA ALA A 190 9.45 -2.21 18.38
C ALA A 190 9.03 -2.68 19.78
N ALA A 191 7.97 -3.50 19.86
CA ALA A 191 7.51 -4.09 21.11
C ALA A 191 8.60 -4.96 21.75
N ALA A 192 9.28 -5.82 20.98
CA ALA A 192 10.38 -6.66 21.47
C ALA A 192 11.54 -5.84 22.05
N ALA A 193 11.92 -4.74 21.40
CA ALA A 193 12.99 -3.87 21.86
C ALA A 193 12.60 -3.10 23.14
N LEU A 194 11.33 -2.73 23.29
CA LEU A 194 10.79 -2.15 24.53
C LEU A 194 10.72 -3.18 25.68
N ILE A 195 10.34 -4.42 25.37
CA ILE A 195 10.33 -5.56 26.31
C ILE A 195 11.74 -5.89 26.80
N GLU A 196 12.74 -5.82 25.92
CA GLU A 196 14.16 -6.04 26.22
C GLU A 196 14.82 -4.82 26.90
N GLY A 197 14.31 -3.62 26.63
CA GLY A 197 14.89 -2.36 27.11
C GLY A 197 16.15 -1.92 26.35
N ARG A 198 16.39 -2.47 25.15
CA ARG A 198 17.56 -2.16 24.31
C ARG A 198 17.10 -1.71 22.93
N ILE A 199 17.31 -0.43 22.62
CA ILE A 199 16.99 0.15 21.30
C ILE A 199 18.18 0.94 20.77
N ASP A 200 18.83 0.39 19.75
CA ASP A 200 20.07 0.89 19.16
C ASP A 200 20.03 0.91 17.62
N ALA A 201 21.14 1.29 17.01
CA ALA A 201 21.27 1.27 15.55
C ALA A 201 21.21 -0.15 14.94
N VAL A 202 21.49 -1.22 15.69
CA VAL A 202 21.35 -2.61 15.22
C VAL A 202 19.88 -2.92 15.01
N TRP A 203 19.02 -2.53 15.96
CA TRP A 203 17.58 -2.63 15.82
C TRP A 203 17.07 -1.87 14.58
N ALA A 204 17.51 -0.62 14.38
CA ALA A 204 17.06 0.17 13.22
C ALA A 204 17.44 -0.48 11.88
N ARG A 205 18.63 -1.09 11.78
CA ARG A 205 19.06 -1.86 10.59
C ARG A 205 18.23 -3.11 10.37
N ALA A 206 17.83 -3.79 11.45
CA ALA A 206 17.00 -4.99 11.36
C ALA A 206 15.58 -4.66 10.88
N VAL A 207 15.01 -3.54 11.31
CA VAL A 207 13.63 -3.12 10.99
C VAL A 207 13.48 -2.63 9.55
N ARG A 208 14.46 -1.89 9.05
CA ARG A 208 14.35 -1.12 7.80
C ARG A 208 13.98 -1.94 6.55
N PRO A 209 14.54 -3.14 6.28
CA PRO A 209 14.11 -3.96 5.14
C PRO A 209 12.63 -4.34 5.21
N TRP A 210 12.11 -4.68 6.39
CA TRP A 210 10.71 -5.07 6.57
C TRP A 210 9.76 -3.90 6.32
N THR A 211 10.09 -2.72 6.87
CA THR A 211 9.33 -1.50 6.62
C THR A 211 9.31 -1.17 5.12
N LEU A 212 10.42 -1.38 4.41
CA LEU A 212 10.52 -1.05 2.99
C LEU A 212 9.77 -2.04 2.10
N VAL A 213 9.76 -3.34 2.43
CA VAL A 213 8.91 -4.34 1.77
C VAL A 213 7.44 -3.96 1.98
N ALA A 214 7.00 -3.77 3.23
CA ALA A 214 5.64 -3.41 3.56
C ALA A 214 5.19 -2.13 2.84
N TRP A 215 6.02 -1.07 2.88
CA TRP A 215 5.73 0.18 2.20
C TRP A 215 5.62 0.03 0.68
N SER A 216 6.50 -0.75 0.05
CA SER A 216 6.49 -0.94 -1.42
C SER A 216 5.22 -1.69 -1.87
N PHE A 217 4.85 -2.75 -1.16
CA PHE A 217 3.62 -3.49 -1.44
C PHE A 217 2.37 -2.67 -1.14
N LEU A 218 2.38 -1.86 -0.08
CA LEU A 218 1.27 -0.96 0.20
C LEU A 218 1.13 0.12 -0.88
N THR A 219 2.23 0.69 -1.39
CA THR A 219 2.19 1.61 -2.54
C THR A 219 1.56 0.96 -3.77
N LEU A 220 1.94 -0.27 -4.10
CA LEU A 220 1.35 -1.02 -5.23
C LEU A 220 -0.11 -1.40 -4.97
N GLY A 221 -0.45 -1.80 -3.74
CA GLY A 221 -1.81 -2.12 -3.33
C GLY A 221 -2.74 -0.93 -3.50
N ILE A 222 -2.36 0.24 -2.97
CA ILE A 222 -3.14 1.48 -3.11
C ILE A 222 -3.27 1.88 -4.59
N ALA A 223 -2.17 1.82 -5.36
CA ALA A 223 -2.21 2.17 -6.77
C ALA A 223 -3.12 1.23 -7.58
N MET A 224 -3.01 -0.08 -7.38
CA MET A 224 -3.85 -1.07 -8.04
C MET A 224 -5.33 -0.92 -7.63
N GLY A 225 -5.60 -0.63 -6.35
CA GLY A 225 -6.96 -0.40 -5.85
C GLY A 225 -7.58 0.86 -6.44
N SER A 226 -6.82 1.96 -6.50
CA SER A 226 -7.23 3.20 -7.16
C SER A 226 -7.50 3.01 -8.65
N TYR A 227 -6.67 2.24 -9.37
CA TYR A 227 -6.89 1.94 -10.78
C TYR A 227 -8.13 1.07 -10.99
N TRP A 228 -8.33 0.07 -10.14
CA TRP A 228 -9.50 -0.79 -10.20
C TRP A 228 -10.79 -0.01 -9.91
N ALA A 229 -10.83 0.77 -8.83
CA ALA A 229 -11.96 1.64 -8.51
C ALA A 229 -12.28 2.64 -9.64
N TYR A 230 -11.25 3.13 -10.33
CA TYR A 230 -11.39 4.06 -11.45
C TYR A 230 -12.21 3.50 -12.61
N TYR A 231 -12.10 2.20 -12.94
CA TYR A 231 -12.87 1.60 -14.03
C TYR A 231 -14.05 0.75 -13.60
N GLU A 232 -14.03 0.15 -12.42
CA GLU A 232 -15.10 -0.77 -11.98
C GLU A 232 -16.35 -0.03 -11.49
N LEU A 233 -16.18 1.12 -10.81
CA LEU A 233 -17.29 1.78 -10.12
C LEU A 233 -18.15 2.69 -11.02
N GLY A 234 -17.85 2.83 -12.30
CA GLY A 234 -18.75 3.49 -13.27
C GLY A 234 -18.80 5.04 -13.23
N TRP A 235 -18.07 5.70 -12.32
CA TRP A 235 -18.09 7.17 -12.12
C TRP A 235 -16.81 7.90 -12.56
N GLY A 236 -15.79 7.16 -13.02
CA GLY A 236 -14.60 7.72 -13.66
C GLY A 236 -13.65 8.51 -12.76
N GLY A 237 -13.71 8.40 -11.43
CA GLY A 237 -12.73 9.01 -10.52
C GLY A 237 -11.74 8.00 -9.94
N TRP A 238 -10.52 8.44 -9.63
CA TRP A 238 -9.42 7.59 -9.16
C TRP A 238 -9.21 7.62 -7.64
N TRP A 239 -9.83 8.59 -6.96
CA TRP A 239 -9.77 8.76 -5.50
C TRP A 239 -10.96 9.60 -5.03
N PHE A 240 -11.68 9.14 -4.01
CA PHE A 240 -12.88 9.80 -3.47
C PHE A 240 -12.73 10.28 -2.02
N TRP A 241 -11.60 9.99 -1.36
CA TRP A 241 -11.42 10.20 0.07
C TRP A 241 -12.43 9.42 0.93
N ASP A 242 -12.84 8.25 0.45
CA ASP A 242 -13.78 7.41 1.18
C ASP A 242 -13.07 6.73 2.39
N PRO A 243 -13.81 6.24 3.40
CA PRO A 243 -13.20 5.66 4.59
C PRO A 243 -12.26 4.47 4.31
N VAL A 244 -12.50 3.70 3.25
CA VAL A 244 -11.70 2.51 2.89
C VAL A 244 -10.39 2.92 2.21
N GLU A 245 -10.44 3.88 1.29
CA GLU A 245 -9.26 4.54 0.72
C GLU A 245 -8.42 5.19 1.82
N ASN A 246 -9.04 5.96 2.72
CA ASN A 246 -8.37 6.64 3.83
C ASN A 246 -7.72 5.64 4.80
N ALA A 247 -8.40 4.52 5.08
CA ALA A 247 -7.85 3.43 5.90
C ALA A 247 -6.55 2.87 5.33
N SER A 248 -6.37 2.87 4.02
CA SER A 248 -5.11 2.46 3.37
C SER A 248 -4.05 3.55 3.32
N LEU A 249 -4.46 4.80 3.19
CA LEU A 249 -3.56 5.94 3.08
C LEU A 249 -2.86 6.25 4.42
N MET A 250 -3.57 6.16 5.55
CA MET A 250 -3.01 6.45 6.88
C MET A 250 -1.75 5.64 7.23
N PRO A 251 -1.76 4.28 7.19
CA PRO A 251 -0.55 3.50 7.45
C PRO A 251 0.52 3.74 6.39
N TRP A 252 0.17 4.09 5.15
CA TRP A 252 1.16 4.45 4.13
C TRP A 252 1.91 5.74 4.47
N ILE A 253 1.22 6.79 4.93
CA ILE A 253 1.82 8.05 5.36
C ILE A 253 2.70 7.83 6.60
N ALA A 254 2.18 7.13 7.62
CA ALA A 254 2.94 6.81 8.83
C ALA A 254 4.17 5.94 8.52
N GLY A 255 4.02 4.94 7.65
CA GLY A 255 5.11 4.10 7.16
C GLY A 255 6.16 4.88 6.37
N THR A 256 5.75 5.90 5.61
CA THR A 256 6.67 6.81 4.93
C THR A 256 7.49 7.60 5.95
N ALA A 257 6.87 8.15 7.00
CA ALA A 257 7.59 8.83 8.08
C ALA A 257 8.54 7.88 8.81
N LEU A 258 8.14 6.62 8.99
CA LEU A 258 8.93 5.58 9.63
C LEU A 258 10.18 5.21 8.84
N LEU A 259 10.07 5.06 7.52
CA LEU A 259 11.22 4.83 6.64
C LEU A 259 12.26 5.94 6.76
N HIS A 260 11.83 7.19 6.87
CA HIS A 260 12.73 8.32 7.05
C HIS A 260 13.34 8.36 8.45
N SER A 261 12.55 8.09 9.48
CA SER A 261 13.01 8.05 10.87
C SER A 261 14.04 6.95 11.12
N THR A 262 13.82 5.75 10.56
CA THR A 262 14.76 4.62 10.68
C THR A 262 16.12 4.93 10.05
N VAL A 263 16.18 5.71 8.97
CA VAL A 263 17.46 6.14 8.36
C VAL A 263 18.23 7.08 9.27
N VAL A 264 17.55 8.01 9.96
CA VAL A 264 18.19 8.90 10.94
C VAL A 264 18.71 8.09 12.12
N MET A 265 17.90 7.18 12.64
CA MET A 265 18.27 6.33 13.76
C MET A 265 19.45 5.41 13.42
N GLU A 266 19.44 4.76 12.26
CA GLU A 266 20.54 3.90 11.79
C GLU A 266 21.87 4.66 11.71
N LYS A 267 21.86 5.89 11.20
CA LYS A 267 23.09 6.64 10.90
C LYS A 267 23.60 7.51 12.05
N ARG A 268 22.70 8.00 12.89
CA ARG A 268 22.99 9.07 13.87
C ARG A 268 22.57 8.71 15.29
N ASP A 269 21.94 7.55 15.48
CA ASP A 269 21.36 7.09 16.74
C ASP A 269 20.34 8.08 17.33
N ALA A 270 19.79 8.99 16.51
CA ALA A 270 18.82 10.01 16.91
C ALA A 270 17.37 9.60 16.58
N LEU A 271 16.39 10.33 17.13
CA LEU A 271 14.94 10.09 16.92
C LEU A 271 14.44 8.70 17.35
N LYS A 272 15.04 8.09 18.37
CA LYS A 272 14.64 6.75 18.87
C LYS A 272 13.17 6.70 19.26
N VAL A 273 12.74 7.63 20.12
CA VAL A 273 11.35 7.75 20.60
C VAL A 273 10.37 7.83 19.43
N TRP A 274 10.68 8.70 18.46
CA TRP A 274 9.86 8.91 17.27
C TRP A 274 9.79 7.68 16.38
N THR A 275 10.92 7.00 16.17
CA THR A 275 10.99 5.80 15.32
C THR A 275 10.20 4.64 15.92
N VAL A 276 10.29 4.45 17.24
CA VAL A 276 9.53 3.42 17.96
C VAL A 276 8.03 3.74 17.95
N LEU A 277 7.65 4.98 18.23
CA LEU A 277 6.25 5.41 18.19
C LEU A 277 5.65 5.21 16.79
N LEU A 278 6.35 5.63 15.72
CA LEU A 278 5.91 5.39 14.35
C LEU A 278 5.81 3.91 14.00
N SER A 279 6.71 3.07 14.51
CA SER A 279 6.65 1.62 14.31
C SER A 279 5.38 1.03 14.92
N ILE A 280 4.99 1.52 16.10
CA ILE A 280 3.73 1.13 16.75
C ILE A 280 2.54 1.66 15.95
N LEU A 281 2.49 2.96 15.68
CA LEU A 281 1.36 3.63 15.04
C LEU A 281 1.09 3.09 13.63
N THR A 282 2.11 2.77 12.83
CA THR A 282 1.93 2.31 11.45
C THR A 282 1.13 1.00 11.37
N PHE A 283 1.45 0.01 12.21
CA PHE A 283 0.67 -1.23 12.27
C PHE A 283 -0.68 -1.01 12.96
N SER A 284 -0.73 -0.19 14.02
CA SER A 284 -1.98 0.19 14.69
C SER A 284 -3.00 0.83 13.72
N LEU A 285 -2.55 1.68 12.80
CA LEU A 285 -3.40 2.26 11.76
C LEU A 285 -3.88 1.22 10.74
N SER A 286 -3.08 0.18 10.46
CA SER A 286 -3.51 -0.94 9.61
C SER A 286 -4.60 -1.79 10.31
N LEU A 287 -4.47 -2.02 11.62
CA LEU A 287 -5.51 -2.65 12.43
C LEU A 287 -6.77 -1.79 12.48
N LEU A 288 -6.63 -0.48 12.68
CA LEU A 288 -7.74 0.46 12.67
C LEU A 288 -8.46 0.44 11.31
N GLY A 289 -7.72 0.38 10.21
CA GLY A 289 -8.30 0.22 8.88
C GLY A 289 -9.14 -1.07 8.77
N THR A 290 -8.68 -2.17 9.37
CA THR A 290 -9.45 -3.42 9.41
C THR A 290 -10.78 -3.24 10.15
N PHE A 291 -10.78 -2.50 11.26
CA PHE A 291 -11.98 -2.15 11.99
C PHE A 291 -12.92 -1.25 11.19
N ILE A 292 -12.40 -0.19 10.56
CA ILE A 292 -13.20 0.74 9.74
C ILE A 292 -13.93 -0.02 8.61
N VAL A 293 -13.22 -0.90 7.90
CA VAL A 293 -13.75 -1.60 6.72
C VAL A 293 -14.73 -2.72 7.10
N ARG A 294 -14.62 -3.31 8.30
CA ARG A 294 -15.36 -4.55 8.67
C ARG A 294 -16.39 -4.38 9.78
N SER A 295 -16.33 -3.29 10.55
CA SER A 295 -17.27 -3.05 11.65
C SER A 295 -18.68 -2.65 11.18
N GLY A 296 -18.81 -2.14 9.96
CA GLY A 296 -20.07 -1.59 9.44
C GLY A 296 -20.49 -0.25 10.07
N LEU A 297 -19.61 0.38 10.87
CA LEU A 297 -19.88 1.65 11.53
C LEU A 297 -19.81 2.85 10.58
N LEU A 298 -19.07 2.75 9.48
CA LEU A 298 -18.96 3.80 8.47
C LEU A 298 -19.50 3.28 7.13
N THR A 299 -20.30 4.10 6.45
CA THR A 299 -20.77 3.83 5.09
C THR A 299 -19.62 4.03 4.10
N SER A 300 -19.43 3.07 3.21
CA SER A 300 -18.44 3.15 2.13
C SER A 300 -18.92 2.35 0.92
N VAL A 301 -18.57 2.84 -0.26
CA VAL A 301 -18.81 2.16 -1.54
C VAL A 301 -17.92 0.92 -1.73
N HIS A 302 -16.86 0.78 -0.92
CA HIS A 302 -15.91 -0.33 -0.95
C HIS A 302 -16.14 -1.36 0.16
N THR A 303 -17.22 -1.23 0.95
CA THR A 303 -17.55 -2.19 2.02
C THR A 303 -18.52 -3.25 1.54
N PHE A 304 -18.06 -4.51 1.50
CA PHE A 304 -18.85 -5.65 1.00
C PHE A 304 -19.22 -6.68 2.07
N ALA A 305 -18.74 -6.54 3.30
CA ALA A 305 -19.08 -7.43 4.42
C ALA A 305 -19.08 -6.66 5.74
N THR A 306 -20.18 -6.77 6.51
CA THR A 306 -20.36 -6.12 7.81
C THR A 306 -21.02 -7.09 8.79
N ASP A 307 -20.52 -7.15 10.01
CA ASP A 307 -21.11 -7.93 11.10
C ASP A 307 -20.74 -7.29 12.46
N PRO A 308 -21.73 -6.82 13.25
CA PRO A 308 -21.48 -6.18 14.54
C PRO A 308 -20.70 -7.06 15.54
N THR A 309 -20.92 -8.37 15.53
CA THR A 309 -20.24 -9.30 16.45
C THR A 309 -18.74 -9.36 16.16
N ARG A 310 -18.38 -9.36 14.88
CA ARG A 310 -16.98 -9.32 14.40
C ARG A 310 -16.36 -7.96 14.71
N GLY A 311 -17.13 -6.89 14.57
CA GLY A 311 -16.72 -5.53 14.94
C GLY A 311 -16.26 -5.40 16.39
N VAL A 312 -17.00 -5.99 17.34
CA VAL A 312 -16.64 -6.00 18.77
C VAL A 312 -15.35 -6.77 19.02
N PHE A 313 -15.17 -7.93 18.39
CA PHE A 313 -13.93 -8.69 18.53
C PHE A 313 -12.73 -7.90 17.99
N ILE A 314 -12.85 -7.30 16.81
CA ILE A 314 -11.79 -6.46 16.22
C ILE A 314 -11.50 -5.25 17.12
N LEU A 315 -12.52 -4.65 17.75
CA LEU A 315 -12.31 -3.58 18.73
C LEU A 315 -11.48 -4.06 19.93
N ALA A 316 -11.74 -5.26 20.45
CA ALA A 316 -10.91 -5.85 21.51
C ALA A 316 -9.46 -6.07 21.06
N ILE A 317 -9.24 -6.50 19.81
CA ILE A 317 -7.90 -6.59 19.20
C ILE A 317 -7.22 -5.22 19.17
N LEU A 318 -7.95 -4.16 18.78
CA LEU A 318 -7.42 -2.79 18.78
C LEU A 318 -7.03 -2.33 20.18
N VAL A 319 -7.90 -2.50 21.17
CA VAL A 319 -7.61 -2.12 22.57
C VAL A 319 -6.38 -2.85 23.08
N LEU A 320 -6.28 -4.16 22.82
CA LEU A 320 -5.15 -4.97 23.25
C LEU A 320 -3.83 -4.53 22.61
N PHE A 321 -3.76 -4.43 21.28
CA PHE A 321 -2.50 -4.16 20.59
C PHE A 321 -2.15 -2.68 20.58
N ILE A 322 -3.09 -1.78 20.31
CA ILE A 322 -2.84 -0.34 20.31
C ILE A 322 -2.65 0.15 21.75
N GLY A 323 -3.63 -0.12 22.62
CA GLY A 323 -3.56 0.29 24.02
C GLY A 323 -2.39 -0.36 24.76
N GLY A 324 -2.17 -1.66 24.57
CA GLY A 324 -1.06 -2.37 25.21
C GLY A 324 0.31 -1.90 24.73
N SER A 325 0.51 -1.69 23.43
CA SER A 325 1.81 -1.21 22.91
C SER A 325 2.11 0.24 23.26
N LEU A 326 1.11 1.13 23.23
CA LEU A 326 1.27 2.53 23.66
C LEU A 326 1.52 2.62 25.18
N THR A 327 0.87 1.78 25.98
CA THR A 327 1.14 1.69 27.43
C THR A 327 2.56 1.19 27.68
N LEU A 328 2.99 0.13 26.99
CA LEU A 328 4.36 -0.37 27.07
C LEU A 328 5.38 0.70 26.65
N PHE A 329 5.09 1.43 25.58
CA PHE A 329 5.90 2.56 25.12
C PHE A 329 5.99 3.66 26.18
N ALA A 330 4.87 4.10 26.74
CA ALA A 330 4.84 5.13 27.78
C ALA A 330 5.64 4.69 29.02
N TRP A 331 5.50 3.44 29.45
CA TRP A 331 6.25 2.89 30.58
C TRP A 331 7.77 2.82 30.32
N ARG A 332 8.17 2.47 29.09
CA ARG A 332 9.59 2.30 28.71
C ARG A 332 10.22 3.57 28.14
N ALA A 333 9.46 4.61 27.87
CA ALA A 333 9.93 5.87 27.29
C ALA A 333 11.14 6.49 28.04
N PRO A 334 11.22 6.46 29.39
CA PRO A 334 12.39 7.01 30.10
C PRO A 334 13.72 6.30 29.80
N LEU A 335 13.67 5.03 29.34
CA LEU A 335 14.87 4.27 28.96
C LEU A 335 15.39 4.69 27.57
N LEU A 336 14.56 5.36 26.77
CA LEU A 336 14.90 5.83 25.43
C LEU A 336 15.67 7.16 25.52
N ARG A 337 16.94 7.08 25.91
CA ARG A 337 17.83 8.26 25.93
C ARG A 337 17.82 8.95 24.55
N GLN A 338 17.73 10.28 24.55
CA GLN A 338 17.90 11.08 23.34
C GLN A 338 19.31 10.86 22.79
N GLY A 339 19.39 10.59 21.49
CA GLY A 339 20.65 10.32 20.80
C GLY A 339 21.39 11.58 20.35
N GLY A 340 22.19 11.45 19.29
CA GLY A 340 23.13 12.49 18.86
C GLY A 340 22.50 13.85 18.53
N LEU A 341 23.14 14.92 19.01
CA LEU A 341 22.79 16.31 18.71
C LEU A 341 23.05 16.65 17.23
N PHE A 342 22.18 17.49 16.66
CA PHE A 342 22.29 18.01 15.30
C PHE A 342 21.77 19.46 15.22
N ALA A 343 22.28 20.24 14.27
CA ALA A 343 21.81 21.60 14.04
C ALA A 343 20.44 21.58 13.32
N PRO A 344 19.54 22.55 13.57
CA PRO A 344 18.24 22.63 12.87
C PRO A 344 18.38 22.63 11.34
N ILE A 345 19.35 23.38 10.82
CA ILE A 345 19.72 23.32 9.41
C ILE A 345 20.68 22.15 9.22
N SER A 346 20.11 20.98 8.95
CA SER A 346 20.82 19.73 8.65
C SER A 346 19.88 18.76 7.94
N ARG A 347 20.43 17.65 7.44
CA ARG A 347 19.61 16.56 6.90
C ARG A 347 18.69 15.97 7.96
N GLU A 348 19.16 15.83 9.20
CA GLU A 348 18.35 15.39 10.32
C GLU A 348 17.17 16.35 10.56
N GLY A 349 17.43 17.66 10.61
CA GLY A 349 16.39 18.67 10.81
C GLY A 349 15.34 18.68 9.69
N ALA A 350 15.77 18.54 8.42
CA ALA A 350 14.84 18.40 7.30
C ALA A 350 13.99 17.13 7.38
N LEU A 351 14.56 16.02 7.86
CA LEU A 351 13.82 14.76 8.06
C LEU A 351 12.85 14.85 9.26
N VAL A 352 13.17 15.61 10.29
CA VAL A 352 12.23 15.94 11.37
C VAL A 352 11.07 16.77 10.84
N LEU A 353 11.34 17.82 10.06
CA LEU A 353 10.32 18.65 9.45
C LEU A 353 9.42 17.84 8.49
N ASN A 354 10.01 16.97 7.67
CA ASN A 354 9.29 16.01 6.83
C ASN A 354 8.34 15.14 7.65
N ASN A 355 8.83 14.55 8.75
CA ASN A 355 8.00 13.69 9.60
C ASN A 355 6.88 14.46 10.31
N LEU A 356 7.12 15.72 10.68
CA LEU A 356 6.08 16.58 11.23
C LEU A 356 4.93 16.77 10.23
N PHE A 357 5.23 17.12 8.98
CA PHE A 357 4.21 17.27 7.93
C PHE A 357 3.50 15.95 7.63
N LEU A 358 4.22 14.83 7.52
CA LEU A 358 3.62 13.52 7.28
C LEU A 358 2.68 13.11 8.41
N VAL A 359 3.08 13.27 9.68
CA VAL A 359 2.21 12.92 10.80
C VAL A 359 1.04 13.88 10.94
N ALA A 360 1.24 15.17 10.70
CA ALA A 360 0.13 16.13 10.64
C ALA A 360 -0.89 15.73 9.56
N ALA A 361 -0.43 15.40 8.34
CA ALA A 361 -1.29 14.95 7.26
C ALA A 361 -2.02 13.64 7.59
N CYS A 362 -1.33 12.67 8.21
CA CYS A 362 -1.94 11.43 8.69
C CYS A 362 -3.02 11.71 9.76
N ALA A 363 -2.75 12.64 10.69
CA ALA A 363 -3.69 13.03 11.73
C ALA A 363 -4.92 13.72 11.14
N THR A 364 -4.75 14.59 10.15
CA THR A 364 -5.86 15.21 9.40
C THR A 364 -6.75 14.16 8.75
N VAL A 365 -6.17 13.16 8.09
CA VAL A 365 -6.93 12.07 7.46
C VAL A 365 -7.66 11.23 8.52
N LEU A 366 -6.98 10.89 9.62
CA LEU A 366 -7.56 10.15 10.75
C LEU A 366 -8.75 10.89 11.36
N VAL A 367 -8.58 12.18 11.66
CA VAL A 367 -9.64 13.02 12.23
C VAL A 367 -10.80 13.12 11.26
N GLY A 368 -10.56 13.46 9.97
CA GLY A 368 -11.62 13.55 8.98
C GLY A 368 -12.40 12.25 8.80
N THR A 369 -11.72 11.11 8.90
CA THR A 369 -12.35 9.77 8.74
C THR A 369 -13.15 9.35 9.97
N LEU A 370 -12.66 9.64 11.18
CA LEU A 370 -13.32 9.22 12.44
C LEU A 370 -14.30 10.27 12.98
N TYR A 371 -14.24 11.51 12.52
CA TYR A 371 -15.10 12.60 13.00
C TYR A 371 -16.60 12.30 12.86
N PRO A 372 -17.10 11.77 11.72
CA PRO A 372 -18.50 11.37 11.60
C PRO A 372 -18.94 10.38 12.68
N LEU A 373 -18.10 9.37 12.96
CA LEU A 373 -18.37 8.34 13.96
C LEU A 373 -18.47 8.95 15.36
N VAL A 374 -17.55 9.85 15.73
CA VAL A 374 -17.57 10.52 17.03
C VAL A 374 -18.79 11.44 17.15
N LEU A 375 -19.13 12.18 16.10
CA LEU A 375 -20.29 13.08 16.11
C LEU A 375 -21.60 12.28 16.28
N GLU A 376 -21.75 11.18 15.54
CA GLU A 376 -22.91 10.29 15.66
C GLU A 376 -23.05 9.75 17.09
N MET A 377 -21.94 9.30 17.70
CA MET A 377 -21.97 8.78 19.08
C MET A 377 -22.36 9.82 20.13
N VAL A 378 -22.02 11.10 19.92
CA VAL A 378 -22.27 12.18 20.90
C VAL A 378 -23.61 12.87 20.67
N THR A 379 -24.00 13.08 19.41
CA THR A 379 -25.16 13.91 19.03
C THR A 379 -26.29 13.13 18.36
N GLY A 380 -26.02 11.92 17.87
CA GLY A 380 -26.94 11.15 17.02
C GLY A 380 -27.00 11.62 15.57
N GLU A 381 -26.33 12.71 15.19
CA GLU A 381 -26.33 13.22 13.83
C GLU A 381 -25.37 12.45 12.91
N LYS A 382 -25.86 12.08 11.72
CA LYS A 382 -25.07 11.43 10.68
C LYS A 382 -24.61 12.43 9.64
N ILE A 383 -23.30 12.63 9.56
CA ILE A 383 -22.66 13.45 8.53
C ILE A 383 -21.75 12.61 7.64
N SER A 384 -21.42 13.12 6.47
CA SER A 384 -20.36 12.58 5.61
C SER A 384 -19.28 13.63 5.42
N VAL A 385 -18.02 13.23 5.52
CA VAL A 385 -16.86 14.07 5.25
C VAL A 385 -16.22 13.57 3.96
N GLY A 386 -16.26 14.38 2.90
CA GLY A 386 -15.79 14.03 1.56
C GLY A 386 -14.65 14.92 1.05
N PRO A 387 -14.38 14.90 -0.27
CA PRO A 387 -13.26 15.60 -0.90
C PRO A 387 -13.07 17.08 -0.50
N PRO A 388 -14.12 17.92 -0.29
CA PRO A 388 -13.91 19.32 0.09
C PRO A 388 -13.09 19.49 1.38
N PHE A 389 -13.37 18.72 2.43
CA PHE A 389 -12.61 18.78 3.68
C PHE A 389 -11.16 18.33 3.49
N PHE A 390 -10.96 17.17 2.86
CA PHE A 390 -9.62 16.62 2.70
C PHE A 390 -8.76 17.45 1.75
N ASN A 391 -9.30 17.93 0.63
CA ASN A 391 -8.56 18.77 -0.30
C ASN A 391 -8.15 20.10 0.35
N THR A 392 -9.03 20.72 1.16
CA THR A 392 -8.71 22.00 1.83
C THR A 392 -7.74 21.86 3.00
N THR A 393 -7.62 20.68 3.61
CA THR A 393 -6.77 20.46 4.80
C THR A 393 -5.46 19.72 4.46
N PHE A 394 -5.51 18.72 3.57
CA PHE A 394 -4.36 17.90 3.19
C PHE A 394 -3.43 18.62 2.21
N VAL A 395 -3.97 19.28 1.18
CA VAL A 395 -3.14 19.92 0.13
C VAL A 395 -2.23 21.00 0.70
N PRO A 396 -2.68 21.89 1.63
CA PRO A 396 -1.79 22.86 2.26
C PRO A 396 -0.65 22.26 3.10
N LEU A 397 -0.80 21.01 3.58
CA LEU A 397 0.28 20.27 4.26
C LEU A 397 1.20 19.58 3.25
N ALA A 398 0.64 19.04 2.16
CA ALA A 398 1.38 18.31 1.14
C ALA A 398 2.30 19.22 0.31
N VAL A 399 1.84 20.41 -0.10
CA VAL A 399 2.63 21.30 -0.97
C VAL A 399 3.97 21.72 -0.35
N PRO A 400 4.04 22.22 0.91
CA PRO A 400 5.30 22.53 1.56
C PRO A 400 6.19 21.30 1.75
N LEU A 401 5.60 20.15 2.11
CA LEU A 401 6.31 18.88 2.24
C LEU A 401 7.03 18.50 0.94
N LEU A 402 6.33 18.56 -0.20
CA LEU A 402 6.89 18.24 -1.51
C LEU A 402 8.01 19.21 -1.92
N LEU A 403 7.93 20.49 -1.53
CA LEU A 403 9.02 21.45 -1.75
C LEU A 403 10.28 21.10 -0.94
N ILE A 404 10.10 20.61 0.29
CA ILE A 404 11.19 20.23 1.20
C ILE A 404 11.92 18.96 0.73
N VAL A 405 11.25 18.05 0.01
CA VAL A 405 11.79 16.74 -0.35
C VAL A 405 13.18 16.80 -1.03
N PRO A 406 13.38 17.46 -2.19
CA PRO A 406 14.71 17.54 -2.80
C PRO A 406 15.66 18.39 -1.95
N PHE A 407 15.16 19.45 -1.30
CA PHE A 407 15.95 20.34 -0.44
C PHE A 407 16.64 19.58 0.70
N GLY A 408 15.88 18.80 1.47
CA GLY A 408 16.38 18.01 2.57
C GLY A 408 17.43 16.98 2.15
N GLN A 409 17.29 16.40 0.95
CA GLN A 409 18.26 15.43 0.42
C GLN A 409 19.64 16.04 0.13
N THR A 410 19.68 17.33 -0.25
CA THR A 410 20.95 18.02 -0.56
C THR A 410 21.72 18.51 0.67
N LEU A 411 21.05 18.63 1.83
CA LEU A 411 21.68 19.04 3.09
C LEU A 411 22.64 17.97 3.61
N ALA A 412 23.71 18.39 4.28
CA ALA A 412 24.64 17.49 4.94
C ALA A 412 24.12 17.03 6.32
N TRP A 413 24.61 15.87 6.78
CA TRP A 413 24.36 15.38 8.16
C TRP A 413 25.04 16.30 9.19
N LYS A 414 24.53 16.33 10.43
CA LYS A 414 24.97 17.19 11.56
C LYS A 414 24.73 18.68 11.37
N ARG A 415 25.27 19.25 10.29
CA ARG A 415 25.22 20.68 9.97
C ARG A 415 25.22 20.85 8.46
N GLY A 416 24.14 21.41 7.94
CA GLY A 416 23.99 21.74 6.54
C GLY A 416 24.30 23.21 6.26
N ASP A 417 24.43 23.51 4.98
CA ASP A 417 24.49 24.87 4.43
C ASP A 417 23.25 25.06 3.54
N ALA A 418 22.31 25.87 4.02
CA ALA A 418 21.05 26.12 3.33
C ALA A 418 21.25 26.86 2.01
N LEU A 419 22.22 27.79 1.95
CA LEU A 419 22.51 28.53 0.74
C LEU A 419 23.11 27.62 -0.32
N ALA A 420 24.08 26.78 0.06
CA ALA A 420 24.66 25.81 -0.86
C ALA A 420 23.63 24.78 -1.36
N ALA A 421 22.70 24.35 -0.49
CA ALA A 421 21.58 23.48 -0.87
C ALA A 421 20.67 24.17 -1.90
N ALA A 422 20.25 25.42 -1.63
CA ALA A 422 19.41 26.20 -2.54
C ALA A 422 20.09 26.45 -3.90
N GLN A 423 21.38 26.80 -3.91
CA GLN A 423 22.15 27.00 -5.15
C GLN A 423 22.25 25.72 -6.00
N ARG A 424 22.37 24.55 -5.37
CA ARG A 424 22.40 23.25 -6.10
C ARG A 424 21.05 22.91 -6.71
N LEU A 425 19.95 23.31 -6.06
CA LEU A 425 18.59 23.07 -6.52
C LEU A 425 18.04 24.20 -7.40
N PHE A 426 18.76 25.30 -7.55
CA PHE A 426 18.33 26.44 -8.36
C PHE A 426 17.93 26.01 -9.77
N ALA A 427 18.70 25.11 -10.40
CA ALA A 427 18.36 24.57 -11.72
C ALA A 427 17.03 23.79 -11.73
N ALA A 428 16.74 23.00 -10.70
CA ALA A 428 15.46 22.30 -10.57
C ALA A 428 14.31 23.27 -10.32
N LEU A 429 14.50 24.26 -9.46
CA LEU A 429 13.48 25.27 -9.17
C LEU A 429 13.20 26.17 -10.38
N ALA A 430 14.24 26.62 -11.08
CA ALA A 430 14.11 27.42 -12.29
C ALA A 430 13.38 26.63 -13.38
N LEU A 431 13.75 25.36 -13.59
CA LEU A 431 13.05 24.51 -14.55
C LEU A 431 11.59 24.27 -14.14
N ALA A 432 11.32 24.03 -12.86
CA ALA A 432 9.96 23.88 -12.35
C ALA A 432 9.10 25.13 -12.57
N LEU A 433 9.67 26.33 -12.35
CA LEU A 433 9.02 27.60 -12.65
C LEU A 433 8.77 27.77 -14.14
N VAL A 434 9.76 27.48 -14.99
CA VAL A 434 9.60 27.55 -16.45
C VAL A 434 8.52 26.59 -16.93
N VAL A 435 8.53 25.33 -16.46
CA VAL A 435 7.52 24.33 -16.82
C VAL A 435 6.13 24.74 -16.32
N GLY A 436 6.03 25.23 -15.08
CA GLY A 436 4.76 25.70 -14.52
C GLY A 436 4.22 26.93 -15.27
N LEU A 437 5.05 27.93 -15.54
CA LEU A 437 4.66 29.14 -16.29
C LEU A 437 4.34 28.84 -17.76
N ALA A 438 5.11 27.98 -18.41
CA ALA A 438 4.82 27.53 -19.77
C ALA A 438 3.48 26.79 -19.82
N THR A 439 3.23 25.90 -18.85
CA THR A 439 1.94 25.21 -18.74
C THR A 439 0.80 26.22 -18.54
N LEU A 440 0.95 27.17 -17.61
CA LEU A 440 -0.03 28.22 -17.36
C LEU A 440 -0.31 29.06 -18.62
N ALA A 441 0.74 29.42 -19.38
CA ALA A 441 0.62 30.18 -20.61
C ALA A 441 -0.10 29.39 -21.71
N LEU A 442 0.22 28.09 -21.86
CA LEU A 442 -0.40 27.21 -22.85
C LEU A 442 -1.85 26.84 -22.49
N THR A 443 -2.21 26.84 -21.21
CA THR A 443 -3.55 26.51 -20.72
C THR A 443 -4.25 27.73 -20.11
N TRP A 444 -4.01 28.92 -20.67
CA TRP A 444 -4.57 30.17 -20.15
C TRP A 444 -6.10 30.10 -20.03
N GLY A 445 -6.64 30.54 -18.89
CA GLY A 445 -8.07 30.39 -18.55
C GLY A 445 -8.46 29.06 -17.91
N GLY A 446 -7.51 28.13 -17.72
CA GLY A 446 -7.71 26.87 -17.00
C GLY A 446 -7.55 26.99 -15.47
N PRO A 447 -7.59 25.84 -14.75
CA PRO A 447 -7.42 25.81 -13.29
C PRO A 447 -6.04 26.27 -12.84
N VAL A 448 -6.00 27.23 -11.90
CA VAL A 448 -4.76 27.87 -11.44
C VAL A 448 -3.81 26.92 -10.70
N LEU A 449 -4.34 25.96 -9.95
CA LEU A 449 -3.52 25.02 -9.15
C LEU A 449 -2.84 23.94 -10.01
N ALA A 450 -3.38 23.64 -11.20
CA ALA A 450 -2.85 22.57 -12.03
C ALA A 450 -1.43 22.88 -12.56
N PRO A 451 -1.14 24.06 -13.15
CA PRO A 451 0.23 24.45 -13.51
C PRO A 451 1.22 24.46 -12.34
N VAL A 452 0.77 24.85 -11.14
CA VAL A 452 1.60 24.82 -9.91
C VAL A 452 1.96 23.37 -9.56
N GLY A 453 0.98 22.47 -9.59
CA GLY A 453 1.20 21.04 -9.36
C GLY A 453 2.12 20.41 -10.42
N ILE A 454 1.98 20.80 -11.69
CA ILE A 454 2.87 20.35 -12.77
C ILE A 454 4.31 20.82 -12.53
N GLY A 455 4.51 22.09 -12.19
CA GLY A 455 5.82 22.62 -11.80
C GLY A 455 6.43 21.87 -10.60
N LEU A 456 5.62 21.59 -9.57
CA LEU A 456 6.05 20.86 -8.39
C LEU A 456 6.44 19.40 -8.70
N GLY A 457 5.68 18.72 -9.56
CA GLY A 457 6.02 17.38 -10.04
C GLY A 457 7.34 17.38 -10.81
N ALA A 458 7.56 18.35 -11.70
CA ALA A 458 8.82 18.53 -12.41
C ALA A 458 9.99 18.81 -11.46
N TYR A 459 9.79 19.66 -10.44
CA TYR A 459 10.78 19.92 -9.39
C TYR A 459 11.23 18.64 -8.67
N LEU A 460 10.30 17.75 -8.33
CA LEU A 460 10.60 16.48 -7.66
C LEU A 460 11.39 15.52 -8.55
N VAL A 461 10.98 15.38 -9.83
CA VAL A 461 11.67 14.51 -10.80
C VAL A 461 13.09 15.02 -11.05
N VAL A 462 13.23 16.31 -11.35
CA VAL A 462 14.52 16.93 -11.67
C VAL A 462 15.41 16.99 -10.42
N GLY A 463 14.84 17.34 -9.27
CA GLY A 463 15.57 17.36 -7.99
C GLY A 463 16.14 15.98 -7.63
N SER A 464 15.36 14.92 -7.85
CA SER A 464 15.81 13.53 -7.63
C SER A 464 16.95 13.14 -8.59
N ALA A 465 16.88 13.57 -9.85
CA ALA A 465 17.96 13.36 -10.83
C ALA A 465 19.23 14.17 -10.49
N LEU A 466 19.07 15.43 -10.09
CA LEU A 466 20.18 16.29 -9.68
C LEU A 466 20.91 15.74 -8.45
N GLU A 467 20.23 15.06 -7.54
CA GLU A 467 20.88 14.42 -6.39
C GLU A 467 21.80 13.27 -6.81
N ILE A 468 21.45 12.49 -7.84
CA ILE A 468 22.36 11.48 -8.41
C ILE A 468 23.56 12.14 -9.07
N ILE A 469 23.31 13.20 -9.86
CA ILE A 469 24.37 13.95 -10.56
C ILE A 469 25.30 14.60 -9.54
N SER A 470 24.78 15.19 -8.46
CA SER A 470 25.56 15.85 -7.41
C SER A 470 26.49 14.85 -6.70
N ARG A 471 25.96 13.67 -6.34
CA ARG A 471 26.75 12.58 -5.73
C ARG A 471 27.80 12.02 -6.68
N ALA A 472 27.47 11.87 -7.97
CA ALA A 472 28.40 11.36 -8.97
C ALA A 472 29.53 12.36 -9.29
N ARG A 473 29.25 13.66 -9.26
CA ARG A 473 30.27 14.70 -9.39
C ARG A 473 31.22 14.74 -8.18
N GLY A 474 30.70 14.45 -6.99
CA GLY A 474 31.41 14.60 -5.72
C GLY A 474 31.25 16.03 -5.18
N TYR A 475 30.91 16.16 -3.90
CA TYR A 475 30.71 17.46 -3.26
C TYR A 475 32.03 18.25 -3.27
N GLY A 476 32.10 19.29 -4.11
CA GLY A 476 33.29 20.16 -4.25
C GLY A 476 34.19 19.90 -5.46
N ALA A 477 33.84 18.97 -6.36
CA ALA A 477 34.61 18.78 -7.60
C ALA A 477 34.35 19.91 -8.62
N SER A 478 35.38 20.26 -9.39
CA SER A 478 35.32 21.26 -10.48
C SER A 478 34.09 21.06 -11.40
N ARG A 479 33.48 22.17 -11.84
CA ARG A 479 32.37 22.21 -12.82
C ARG A 479 32.72 21.54 -14.17
N THR A 480 33.97 21.13 -14.38
CA THR A 480 34.54 20.61 -15.64
C THR A 480 34.51 19.08 -15.78
N ALA A 481 33.84 18.33 -14.89
CA ALA A 481 33.73 16.88 -15.05
C ALA A 481 32.93 16.51 -16.31
N SER A 482 33.53 15.71 -17.20
CA SER A 482 32.87 15.27 -18.44
C SER A 482 31.63 14.41 -18.15
N PRO A 483 30.57 14.47 -18.99
CA PRO A 483 29.36 13.66 -18.82
C PRO A 483 29.64 12.16 -18.71
N GLY A 484 30.62 11.65 -19.47
CA GLY A 484 31.03 10.24 -19.41
C GLY A 484 31.64 9.84 -18.06
N LEU A 485 32.40 10.71 -17.41
CA LEU A 485 32.94 10.47 -16.07
C LEU A 485 31.82 10.46 -15.02
N ILE A 486 30.86 11.39 -15.13
CA ILE A 486 29.70 11.46 -14.23
C ILE A 486 28.88 10.17 -14.34
N TRP A 487 28.59 9.70 -15.56
CA TRP A 487 27.84 8.46 -15.77
C TRP A 487 28.55 7.23 -15.19
N ARG A 488 29.86 7.07 -15.44
CA ARG A 488 30.66 5.98 -14.86
C ARG A 488 30.63 6.01 -13.32
N ARG A 489 30.72 7.19 -12.71
CA ARG A 489 30.63 7.35 -11.25
C ARG A 489 29.21 7.09 -10.72
N ALA A 490 28.18 7.50 -11.45
CA ALA A 490 26.78 7.26 -11.10
C ALA A 490 26.46 5.77 -11.07
N ILE A 491 26.96 4.98 -12.02
CA ILE A 491 26.83 3.51 -12.03
C ILE A 491 27.44 2.88 -10.77
N GLY A 492 28.54 3.46 -10.25
CA GLY A 492 29.21 2.99 -9.04
C GLY A 492 28.52 3.38 -7.72
N LEU A 493 27.45 4.19 -7.74
CA LEU A 493 26.74 4.58 -6.53
C LEU A 493 26.02 3.40 -5.88
N PRO A 494 25.86 3.40 -4.54
CA PRO A 494 25.07 2.39 -3.84
C PRO A 494 23.65 2.30 -4.41
N ARG A 495 23.10 1.08 -4.47
CA ARG A 495 21.74 0.85 -5.00
C ARG A 495 20.70 1.59 -4.18
N SER A 496 20.91 1.73 -2.88
CA SER A 496 20.08 2.59 -2.01
C SER A 496 20.02 4.06 -2.46
N ALA A 497 21.06 4.61 -3.10
CA ALA A 497 21.02 5.98 -3.65
C ALA A 497 20.07 6.07 -4.87
N TRP A 498 20.17 5.12 -5.78
CA TRP A 498 19.26 4.99 -6.93
C TRP A 498 17.83 4.71 -6.46
N GLY A 499 17.65 3.84 -5.46
CA GLY A 499 16.35 3.56 -4.86
C GLY A 499 15.71 4.82 -4.26
N THR A 500 16.48 5.65 -3.56
CA THR A 500 16.00 6.96 -3.08
C THR A 500 15.59 7.88 -4.25
N ALA A 501 16.40 8.02 -5.29
CA ALA A 501 16.08 8.90 -6.41
C ALA A 501 14.85 8.43 -7.19
N LEU A 502 14.71 7.12 -7.45
CA LEU A 502 13.54 6.54 -8.09
C LEU A 502 12.28 6.74 -7.24
N ALA A 503 12.36 6.49 -5.93
CA ALA A 503 11.21 6.65 -5.05
C ALA A 503 10.67 8.08 -5.07
N HIS A 504 11.54 9.09 -4.91
CA HIS A 504 11.10 10.48 -4.87
C HIS A 504 10.76 11.03 -6.26
N GLY A 505 11.45 10.59 -7.31
CA GLY A 505 11.09 10.89 -8.70
C GLY A 505 9.71 10.32 -9.06
N GLY A 506 9.39 9.11 -8.59
CA GLY A 506 8.08 8.50 -8.72
C GLY A 506 6.97 9.32 -8.06
N VAL A 507 7.21 9.87 -6.86
CA VAL A 507 6.28 10.84 -6.23
C VAL A 507 6.04 12.04 -7.14
N GLY A 508 7.09 12.56 -7.77
CA GLY A 508 6.98 13.62 -8.77
C GLY A 508 6.07 13.26 -9.95
N VAL A 509 6.21 12.04 -10.49
CA VAL A 509 5.34 11.53 -11.57
C VAL A 509 3.89 11.40 -11.12
N VAL A 510 3.64 10.93 -9.89
CA VAL A 510 2.28 10.90 -9.31
C VAL A 510 1.68 12.31 -9.24
N VAL A 511 2.44 13.28 -8.71
CA VAL A 511 2.01 14.67 -8.59
C VAL A 511 1.68 15.29 -9.96
N LEU A 512 2.45 14.97 -11.01
CA LEU A 512 2.12 15.38 -12.38
C LEU A 512 0.75 14.85 -12.83
N GLY A 513 0.48 13.56 -12.61
CA GLY A 513 -0.78 12.92 -12.97
C GLY A 513 -1.98 13.50 -12.21
N ILE A 514 -1.82 13.74 -10.89
CA ILE A 514 -2.84 14.34 -10.03
C ILE A 514 -3.14 15.79 -10.47
N ALA A 515 -2.09 16.59 -10.68
CA ALA A 515 -2.24 17.98 -11.11
C ALA A 515 -2.96 18.07 -12.47
N ALA A 516 -2.64 17.16 -13.39
CA ALA A 516 -3.29 17.10 -14.69
C ALA A 516 -4.80 16.84 -14.61
N GLN A 517 -5.30 16.17 -13.57
CA GLN A 517 -6.74 15.94 -13.40
C GLN A 517 -7.55 17.23 -13.22
N GLY A 518 -6.92 18.37 -12.93
CA GLY A 518 -7.59 19.67 -12.98
C GLY A 518 -8.22 19.98 -14.35
N TRP A 519 -7.66 19.44 -15.45
CA TRP A 519 -8.19 19.59 -16.81
C TRP A 519 -9.05 18.40 -17.25
N ALA A 520 -9.46 17.52 -16.33
CA ALA A 520 -10.42 16.48 -16.66
C ALA A 520 -11.74 17.09 -17.14
N THR A 521 -12.34 16.48 -18.16
CA THR A 521 -13.64 16.91 -18.69
C THR A 521 -14.62 15.74 -18.68
N GLU A 522 -15.90 16.08 -18.54
CA GLU A 522 -17.02 15.15 -18.51
C GLU A 522 -18.08 15.63 -19.51
N GLY A 523 -18.64 14.68 -20.25
CA GLY A 523 -19.83 14.86 -21.07
C GLY A 523 -20.85 13.79 -20.73
N LEU A 524 -22.12 14.18 -20.66
CA LEU A 524 -23.25 13.31 -20.44
C LEU A 524 -24.29 13.61 -21.52
N ALA A 525 -24.72 12.58 -22.24
CA ALA A 525 -25.82 12.69 -23.19
C ALA A 525 -26.58 11.37 -23.29
N THR A 526 -27.83 11.44 -23.71
CA THR A 526 -28.59 10.28 -24.14
C THR A 526 -28.46 10.18 -25.65
N LEU A 527 -27.95 9.04 -26.16
CA LEU A 527 -27.64 8.86 -27.57
C LEU A 527 -28.41 7.69 -28.18
N LYS A 528 -28.78 7.83 -29.46
CA LYS A 528 -29.14 6.75 -30.37
C LYS A 528 -27.94 6.35 -31.25
N PRO A 529 -27.90 5.11 -31.78
CA PRO A 529 -26.87 4.73 -32.74
C PRO A 529 -26.77 5.75 -33.90
N GLY A 530 -25.55 6.18 -34.22
CA GLY A 530 -25.21 7.24 -35.16
C GLY A 530 -25.03 8.63 -34.53
N GLU A 531 -25.48 8.86 -33.30
CA GLU A 531 -25.34 10.15 -32.61
C GLU A 531 -23.98 10.29 -31.91
N THR A 532 -23.59 11.54 -31.64
CA THR A 532 -22.26 11.88 -31.14
C THR A 532 -22.30 12.61 -29.80
N LEU A 533 -21.30 12.37 -28.95
CA LEU A 533 -21.03 13.10 -27.72
C LEU A 533 -19.59 13.64 -27.74
N ALA A 534 -19.45 14.96 -27.62
CA ALA A 534 -18.15 15.62 -27.52
C ALA A 534 -17.72 15.78 -26.06
N THR A 535 -16.44 15.53 -25.76
CA THR A 535 -15.84 15.78 -24.43
C THR A 535 -14.35 16.09 -24.58
N GLY A 536 -13.93 17.25 -24.06
CA GLY A 536 -12.54 17.71 -24.18
C GLY A 536 -12.08 17.74 -25.65
N PRO A 537 -10.94 17.11 -26.00
CA PRO A 537 -10.41 17.08 -27.36
C PRO A 537 -11.04 16.01 -28.27
N TYR A 538 -12.03 15.25 -27.80
CA TYR A 538 -12.58 14.11 -28.53
C TYR A 538 -14.09 14.21 -28.78
N VAL A 539 -14.52 13.50 -29.82
CA VAL A 539 -15.92 13.25 -30.15
C VAL A 539 -16.11 11.74 -30.26
N ALA A 540 -16.99 11.18 -29.44
CA ALA A 540 -17.38 9.78 -29.49
C ALA A 540 -18.69 9.63 -30.28
N THR A 541 -18.74 8.70 -31.21
CA THR A 541 -19.95 8.33 -31.97
C THR A 541 -20.43 6.98 -31.48
N LEU A 542 -21.70 6.87 -31.09
CA LEU A 542 -22.30 5.58 -30.74
C LEU A 542 -22.56 4.79 -32.02
N GLU A 543 -21.75 3.78 -32.31
CA GLU A 543 -21.88 3.01 -33.55
C GLU A 543 -23.05 2.04 -33.47
N ARG A 544 -23.05 1.23 -32.41
CA ARG A 544 -24.08 0.21 -32.19
C ARG A 544 -24.15 -0.22 -30.74
N VAL A 545 -25.31 -0.76 -30.40
CA VAL A 545 -25.59 -1.43 -29.13
C VAL A 545 -25.99 -2.85 -29.49
N SER A 546 -25.33 -3.84 -28.89
CA SER A 546 -25.61 -5.24 -29.17
C SER A 546 -25.63 -6.07 -27.89
N PRO A 547 -26.60 -6.98 -27.73
CA PRO A 547 -26.54 -7.99 -26.69
C PRO A 547 -25.38 -8.95 -26.93
N ARG A 548 -24.72 -9.38 -25.86
CA ARG A 548 -23.65 -10.39 -25.84
C ARG A 548 -23.89 -11.33 -24.67
N SER A 549 -23.43 -12.56 -24.79
CA SER A 549 -23.42 -13.52 -23.68
C SER A 549 -21.98 -13.73 -23.22
N GLY A 550 -21.73 -13.49 -21.94
CA GLY A 550 -20.48 -13.81 -21.27
C GLY A 550 -20.50 -15.20 -20.64
N PRO A 551 -19.44 -15.60 -19.91
CA PRO A 551 -19.34 -16.92 -19.30
C PRO A 551 -20.45 -17.22 -18.27
N ASN A 552 -20.84 -16.23 -17.48
CA ASN A 552 -21.86 -16.32 -16.42
C ASN A 552 -22.75 -15.07 -16.34
N TYR A 553 -22.74 -14.23 -17.37
CA TYR A 553 -23.52 -12.99 -17.43
C TYR A 553 -24.08 -12.75 -18.84
N GLU A 554 -25.10 -11.91 -18.92
CA GLU A 554 -25.61 -11.32 -20.15
C GLU A 554 -25.18 -9.86 -20.21
N GLU A 555 -24.76 -9.36 -21.37
CA GLU A 555 -24.21 -8.02 -21.51
C GLU A 555 -24.94 -7.23 -22.59
N THR A 556 -25.29 -5.99 -22.28
CA THR A 556 -25.67 -4.99 -23.29
C THR A 556 -24.45 -4.13 -23.57
N ALA A 557 -23.74 -4.40 -24.67
CA ALA A 557 -22.51 -3.72 -25.03
C ALA A 557 -22.75 -2.58 -26.02
N ALA A 558 -22.16 -1.42 -25.77
CA ALA A 558 -22.14 -0.25 -26.64
C ALA A 558 -20.72 -0.01 -27.16
N ILE A 559 -20.60 0.09 -28.48
CA ILE A 559 -19.33 0.36 -29.16
C ILE A 559 -19.32 1.80 -29.62
N LEU A 560 -18.28 2.52 -29.22
CA LEU A 560 -18.07 3.93 -29.52
C LEU A 560 -16.83 4.11 -30.39
N THR A 561 -16.95 4.81 -31.50
CA THR A 561 -15.77 5.28 -32.25
C THR A 561 -15.37 6.66 -31.73
N VAL A 562 -14.12 6.80 -31.32
CA VAL A 562 -13.56 8.06 -30.81
C VAL A 562 -12.70 8.71 -31.88
N ARG A 563 -13.02 9.98 -32.20
CA ARG A 563 -12.27 10.83 -33.12
C ARG A 563 -11.76 12.08 -32.41
N ASP A 564 -10.67 12.64 -32.89
CA ASP A 564 -10.25 13.98 -32.48
C ASP A 564 -11.18 15.05 -33.07
N ARG A 565 -11.03 16.30 -32.62
CA ARG A 565 -11.81 17.43 -33.17
C ARG A 565 -11.51 17.74 -34.64
N HIS A 566 -10.45 17.17 -35.22
CA HIS A 566 -10.11 17.30 -36.64
C HIS A 566 -10.71 16.17 -37.50
N GLY A 567 -11.43 15.23 -36.88
CA GLY A 567 -12.07 14.10 -37.55
C GLY A 567 -11.18 12.86 -37.69
N ASN A 568 -9.93 12.90 -37.24
CA ASN A 568 -9.02 11.76 -37.31
C ASN A 568 -9.47 10.67 -36.33
N ALA A 569 -9.40 9.42 -36.78
CA ALA A 569 -9.71 8.28 -35.92
C ALA A 569 -8.64 8.11 -34.84
N VAL A 570 -9.07 8.03 -33.58
CA VAL A 570 -8.20 7.80 -32.42
C VAL A 570 -8.27 6.34 -31.97
N GLY A 571 -9.49 5.78 -31.94
CA GLY A 571 -9.71 4.38 -31.57
C GLY A 571 -11.18 4.09 -31.27
N THR A 572 -11.43 2.92 -30.68
CA THR A 572 -12.77 2.49 -30.28
C THR A 572 -12.82 2.22 -28.77
N VAL A 573 -13.95 2.52 -28.15
CA VAL A 573 -14.24 2.22 -26.74
C VAL A 573 -15.40 1.22 -26.69
N ASP A 574 -15.25 0.15 -25.91
CA ASP A 574 -16.29 -0.85 -25.65
C ASP A 574 -16.70 -0.75 -24.18
N THR A 575 -17.96 -0.44 -23.92
CA THR A 575 -18.55 -0.30 -22.57
C THR A 575 -19.88 -1.04 -22.54
N GLY A 576 -20.32 -1.52 -21.38
CA GLY A 576 -21.59 -2.23 -21.32
C GLY A 576 -22.19 -2.33 -19.94
N LYS A 577 -23.38 -2.93 -19.89
CA LYS A 577 -24.03 -3.36 -18.65
C LYS A 577 -24.13 -4.87 -18.63
N ARG A 578 -23.57 -5.50 -17.60
CA ARG A 578 -23.59 -6.95 -17.38
C ARG A 578 -24.62 -7.31 -16.33
N PHE A 579 -25.57 -8.15 -16.69
CA PHE A 579 -26.53 -8.76 -15.78
C PHE A 579 -26.07 -10.17 -15.40
N TYR A 580 -25.97 -10.45 -14.11
CA TYR A 580 -25.56 -11.73 -13.56
C TYR A 580 -26.79 -12.47 -13.02
N PRO A 581 -27.28 -13.53 -13.71
CA PRO A 581 -28.53 -14.19 -13.35
C PRO A 581 -28.53 -14.80 -11.94
N SER A 582 -27.43 -15.41 -11.51
CA SER A 582 -27.32 -16.06 -10.20
C SER A 582 -27.47 -15.08 -9.02
N ARG A 583 -26.98 -13.85 -9.19
CA ARG A 583 -27.06 -12.78 -8.18
C ARG A 583 -28.20 -11.79 -8.40
N ARG A 584 -28.86 -11.84 -9.58
CA ARG A 584 -29.87 -10.87 -10.03
C ARG A 584 -29.40 -9.43 -9.92
N MET A 585 -28.15 -9.19 -10.32
CA MET A 585 -27.49 -7.90 -10.17
C MET A 585 -26.93 -7.44 -11.51
N THR A 586 -27.10 -6.16 -11.81
CA THR A 586 -26.53 -5.52 -13.01
C THR A 586 -25.36 -4.63 -12.59
N VAL A 587 -24.22 -4.78 -13.25
CA VAL A 587 -23.04 -3.94 -13.07
C VAL A 587 -22.69 -3.23 -14.37
N THR A 588 -22.05 -2.08 -14.26
CA THR A 588 -21.59 -1.29 -15.42
C THR A 588 -20.12 -1.55 -15.64
N GLU A 589 -19.77 -1.92 -16.86
CA GLU A 589 -18.40 -2.16 -17.29
C GLU A 589 -17.93 -0.97 -18.10
N SER A 590 -16.98 -0.24 -17.54
CA SER A 590 -16.48 0.98 -18.16
C SER A 590 -15.53 0.66 -19.29
N GLY A 591 -15.70 1.35 -20.41
CA GLY A 591 -14.79 1.26 -21.54
C GLY A 591 -13.63 2.23 -21.41
N LEU A 592 -12.41 1.77 -21.70
CA LEU A 592 -11.19 2.59 -21.64
C LEU A 592 -10.50 2.62 -23.00
N LEU A 593 -10.16 3.81 -23.47
CA LEU A 593 -9.23 4.03 -24.59
C LEU A 593 -8.04 4.84 -24.10
N THR A 594 -6.85 4.24 -24.14
CA THR A 594 -5.61 4.88 -23.73
C THR A 594 -5.01 5.67 -24.89
N VAL A 595 -4.75 6.96 -24.67
CA VAL A 595 -4.14 7.86 -25.66
C VAL A 595 -2.91 8.52 -25.03
N GLY A 596 -1.73 7.99 -25.35
CA GLY A 596 -0.49 8.36 -24.66
C GLY A 596 -0.56 8.01 -23.17
N ALA A 597 -0.40 9.01 -22.30
CA ALA A 597 -0.57 8.86 -20.85
C ALA A 597 -1.98 9.25 -20.35
N SER A 598 -2.87 9.67 -21.26
CA SER A 598 -4.25 10.05 -20.97
C SER A 598 -5.22 8.91 -21.25
N GLN A 599 -6.43 8.99 -20.72
CA GLN A 599 -7.48 8.03 -21.02
C GLN A 599 -8.79 8.71 -21.39
N VAL A 600 -9.48 8.14 -22.37
CA VAL A 600 -10.90 8.36 -22.63
C VAL A 600 -11.64 7.22 -21.95
N TYR A 601 -12.58 7.57 -21.10
CA TYR A 601 -13.37 6.64 -20.31
C TYR A 601 -14.82 6.79 -20.74
N ALA A 602 -15.52 5.69 -20.96
CA ALA A 602 -16.96 5.66 -21.21
C ALA A 602 -17.67 4.76 -20.22
N SER A 603 -18.85 5.16 -19.78
CA SER A 603 -19.71 4.37 -18.90
C SER A 603 -21.16 4.45 -19.37
N LEU A 604 -21.82 3.29 -19.39
CA LEU A 604 -23.18 3.14 -19.88
C LEU A 604 -24.20 3.38 -18.77
N GLY A 605 -25.12 4.30 -19.02
CA GLY A 605 -26.31 4.57 -18.20
C GLY A 605 -27.43 3.58 -18.47
N GLU A 606 -28.67 3.95 -18.15
CA GLU A 606 -29.83 3.12 -18.47
C GLU A 606 -30.22 3.22 -19.94
N VAL A 607 -30.71 2.11 -20.47
CA VAL A 607 -31.35 2.04 -21.79
C VAL A 607 -32.79 2.49 -21.61
N GLN A 608 -33.18 3.53 -22.33
CA GLN A 608 -34.54 4.05 -22.30
C GLN A 608 -35.48 3.18 -23.14
N PRO A 609 -36.80 3.24 -22.88
CA PRO A 609 -37.79 2.47 -23.65
C PRO A 609 -37.81 2.77 -25.15
N ASP A 610 -37.36 3.96 -25.57
CA ASP A 610 -37.28 4.36 -26.97
C ASP A 610 -35.98 3.91 -27.68
N GLY A 611 -35.15 3.11 -26.99
CA GLY A 611 -33.88 2.59 -27.47
C GLY A 611 -32.69 3.54 -27.33
N ALA A 612 -32.89 4.74 -26.78
CA ALA A 612 -31.79 5.66 -26.51
C ALA A 612 -31.03 5.27 -25.23
N ILE A 613 -29.74 5.57 -25.15
CA ILE A 613 -28.89 5.16 -24.03
C ILE A 613 -28.20 6.35 -23.40
N GLY A 614 -28.32 6.47 -22.08
CA GLY A 614 -27.50 7.43 -21.34
C GLY A 614 -26.02 7.04 -21.44
N LEU A 615 -25.16 7.96 -21.86
CA LEU A 615 -23.72 7.74 -21.98
C LEU A 615 -22.97 8.83 -21.22
N ARG A 616 -22.04 8.41 -20.37
CA ARG A 616 -21.04 9.29 -19.76
C ARG A 616 -19.70 9.08 -20.43
N LEU A 617 -19.09 10.17 -20.90
CA LEU A 617 -17.75 10.19 -21.48
C LEU A 617 -16.87 11.11 -20.66
N TYR A 618 -15.67 10.65 -20.34
CA TYR A 618 -14.67 11.46 -19.64
C TYR A 618 -13.37 11.48 -20.43
N TYR A 619 -12.71 12.63 -20.44
CA TYR A 619 -11.31 12.72 -20.82
C TYR A 619 -10.47 13.01 -19.57
N LYS A 620 -9.52 12.11 -19.27
CA LYS A 620 -8.64 12.16 -18.11
C LYS A 620 -7.19 12.35 -18.56
N PRO A 621 -6.71 13.60 -18.65
CA PRO A 621 -5.38 13.88 -19.16
C PRO A 621 -4.30 13.37 -18.20
N LEU A 622 -3.28 12.68 -18.73
CA LEU A 622 -2.11 12.17 -18.00
C LEU A 622 -2.43 11.29 -16.77
N VAL A 623 -3.64 10.73 -16.67
CA VAL A 623 -4.10 9.98 -15.50
C VAL A 623 -3.22 8.76 -15.22
N LEU A 624 -2.66 8.14 -16.26
CA LEU A 624 -1.77 6.98 -16.11
C LEU A 624 -0.51 7.29 -15.29
N LEU A 625 -0.07 8.55 -15.23
CA LEU A 625 1.09 8.95 -14.43
C LEU A 625 0.88 8.73 -12.92
N ILE A 626 -0.37 8.73 -12.44
CA ILE A 626 -0.68 8.44 -11.04
C ILE A 626 -0.21 7.02 -10.68
N TRP A 627 -0.56 6.03 -11.50
CA TRP A 627 -0.21 4.63 -11.24
C TRP A 627 1.22 4.29 -11.68
N LEU A 628 1.69 4.83 -12.82
CA LEU A 628 3.07 4.65 -13.26
C LEU A 628 4.07 5.25 -12.25
N GLY A 629 3.75 6.41 -11.67
CA GLY A 629 4.56 7.02 -10.61
C GLY A 629 4.66 6.13 -9.37
N ALA A 630 3.55 5.52 -8.95
CA ALA A 630 3.53 4.57 -7.83
C ALA A 630 4.34 3.28 -8.13
N VAL A 631 4.30 2.78 -9.37
CA VAL A 631 5.17 1.66 -9.80
C VAL A 631 6.64 2.06 -9.72
N VAL A 632 7.01 3.26 -10.19
CA VAL A 632 8.38 3.79 -10.06
C VAL A 632 8.79 3.92 -8.59
N MET A 633 7.87 4.32 -7.71
CA MET A 633 8.12 4.37 -6.27
C MET A 633 8.47 3.01 -5.68
N ALA A 634 7.66 1.99 -5.98
CA ALA A 634 7.87 0.62 -5.52
C ALA A 634 9.16 0.02 -6.10
N LEU A 635 9.49 0.32 -7.37
CA LEU A 635 10.78 -0.04 -7.97
C LEU A 635 11.96 0.59 -7.23
N GLY A 636 11.83 1.84 -6.78
CA GLY A 636 12.81 2.48 -5.91
C GLY A 636 13.04 1.72 -4.60
N GLY A 637 11.95 1.25 -3.98
CA GLY A 637 11.99 0.35 -2.81
C GLY A 637 12.72 -0.96 -3.10
N ALA A 638 12.35 -1.65 -4.19
CA ALA A 638 12.98 -2.90 -4.61
C ALA A 638 14.48 -2.75 -4.90
N VAL A 639 14.88 -1.68 -5.60
CA VAL A 639 16.29 -1.38 -5.87
C VAL A 639 17.06 -1.16 -4.56
N SER A 640 16.47 -0.47 -3.58
CA SER A 640 17.08 -0.27 -2.27
C SER A 640 17.21 -1.58 -1.46
N LEU A 641 16.24 -2.48 -1.53
CA LEU A 641 16.30 -3.81 -0.87
C LEU A 641 17.44 -4.70 -1.41
N THR A 642 17.79 -4.55 -2.68
CA THR A 642 18.90 -5.31 -3.30
C THR A 642 20.30 -4.78 -2.94
N ASP A 643 20.40 -3.67 -2.19
CA ASP A 643 21.67 -3.12 -1.70
C ASP A 643 22.33 -4.11 -0.72
N ARG A 644 23.66 -4.25 -0.79
CA ARG A 644 24.43 -5.16 0.08
C ARG A 644 24.21 -4.88 1.57
N ARG A 645 23.92 -3.61 1.92
CA ARG A 645 23.66 -3.18 3.31
C ARG A 645 22.30 -3.63 3.85
N MET A 646 21.37 -3.99 2.95
CA MET A 646 19.99 -4.35 3.25
C MET A 646 19.72 -5.86 3.12
N ARG A 647 20.75 -6.67 2.78
CA ARG A 647 20.60 -8.11 2.59
C ARG A 647 20.32 -8.82 3.91
N VAL A 648 19.08 -9.28 4.06
CA VAL A 648 18.67 -10.25 5.08
C VAL A 648 19.09 -11.65 4.59
N GLY A 649 19.93 -12.37 5.33
CA GLY A 649 20.18 -13.80 5.11
C GLY A 649 21.15 -14.22 4.00
N ALA A 650 21.96 -13.33 3.39
CA ALA A 650 23.02 -13.76 2.49
C ALA A 650 24.28 -14.16 3.30
N PRO A 651 24.77 -15.42 3.23
CA PRO A 651 26.00 -15.79 3.92
C PRO A 651 27.15 -14.95 3.37
N THR A 652 27.86 -14.27 4.27
CA THR A 652 29.14 -13.64 3.94
C THR A 652 30.08 -14.79 3.60
N ARG A 653 30.29 -15.07 2.31
CA ARG A 653 31.38 -15.95 1.88
C ARG A 653 32.66 -15.26 2.36
N ALA A 654 33.22 -15.73 3.47
CA ALA A 654 34.55 -15.32 3.88
C ALA A 654 35.44 -15.62 2.69
N ARG A 655 35.99 -14.57 2.07
CA ARG A 655 37.04 -14.74 1.07
C ARG A 655 38.19 -15.36 1.85
N THR A 656 38.40 -16.66 1.69
CA THR A 656 39.63 -17.32 2.12
C THR A 656 40.76 -16.50 1.50
N LYS A 657 41.48 -15.74 2.34
CA LYS A 657 42.76 -15.18 1.93
C LYS A 657 43.61 -16.40 1.60
N ALA A 658 43.94 -16.61 0.33
CA ALA A 658 45.00 -17.52 -0.04
C ALA A 658 46.24 -17.09 0.75
N LEU A 659 46.78 -17.99 1.57
CA LEU A 659 48.08 -17.77 2.19
C LEU A 659 49.10 -17.55 1.06
N PRO A 660 49.98 -16.54 1.16
CA PRO A 660 51.05 -16.39 0.19
C PRO A 660 51.88 -17.68 0.15
N PRO A 661 52.31 -18.15 -1.04
CA PRO A 661 52.93 -19.47 -1.20
C PRO A 661 54.25 -19.69 -0.44
N ASN A 662 54.80 -18.69 0.26
CA ASN A 662 56.10 -18.74 0.92
C ASN A 662 56.07 -18.24 2.38
N ALA A 663 55.12 -18.67 3.20
CA ALA A 663 55.21 -18.48 4.65
C ALA A 663 56.11 -19.57 5.25
N VAL A 664 57.38 -19.23 5.48
CA VAL A 664 58.35 -20.09 6.17
C VAL A 664 57.99 -20.11 7.67
N PRO A 665 58.01 -21.26 8.36
CA PRO A 665 57.79 -21.31 9.81
C PRO A 665 58.92 -20.56 10.52
N ALA A 666 58.58 -19.66 11.45
CA ALA A 666 59.54 -19.14 12.41
C ALA A 666 59.75 -20.21 13.48
N GLU A 667 61.00 -20.64 13.68
CA GLU A 667 61.45 -21.36 14.88
C GLU A 667 61.36 -20.47 16.12
#